data_AF-F0XRW4-F1
#
_entry.id   AF-F0XRW4-F1
#
_cell.length_a   1.000
_cell.length_b   1.000
_cell.length_c   1.000
_cell.angle_alpha   90.00
_cell.angle_beta   90.00
_cell.angle_gamma   90.00
#
_symmetry.space_group_name_H-M   'P 1'
#
loop_
_entity.id
_entity.type
_entity.pdbx_description
1 polymer ?
#
loop_
_entity_poly.entity_id
_entity_poly.type
_entity_poly.pdbx_seq_one_letter_code
_entity_poly.pdbx_strand_id
1 'polypeptide(L)'
;MTSATWEEIGAKKRSDLLATFPADLVVPSELLPPESQDDLTSWPETSGWFTQDELRITSSSAAELLERLAKGDLSSETVTKAFCKRAIAAHQLTNCLSETCFDRAIQTAKARDEHFAKTGKVIGPLHGLPISLKDNINLVGLDSTVGFVSHAGDPATSDSTLVTALEAAGAVLYVKTNVPTAMMIAETVNNLFGRTLNPRSRRVSPGGSSGGEAALIVMGGSVMGVGSDIGGSLRIPAASCGLFTLRPSSGRFPVRNCRSGMPGQEAVQSVNGPLTRTLQDLAVYTKAVIDGQPWLRDPKCIPFPWRPASLPNRLKIAVMWNDGVVRPTPPVARALRTTVEKLQAAGHEIVDWDPVDQAEGTALLARMFLADGGLTIRTEVERGGEPWRPEMEDYSTAKELGTEAMWKLHLERTAFQNRYLDRWNAAAIDAILCPTMPYNTVKHGEFRHVGYTGVFNVLDYSCISFPTGILVDKAVDVLDTKYEHLGPVCKQVNEEYNADVMHGLPISLQLVARRLEEEKVISIDCQKSDWKKHRKTCGKPGSASAGVFTSTASSAGSDLSPPKGLEQPITKPFSRLSNNKWLHDRPEKDVYRLLIDAYRLRVEDEYTIEKNNAPDSLYSGAPDGLRGFQRFLDRASSRPGLLPSWWSDEKRAECEQLGMDTANWQDLRCAIEKSDVIEHYGDPRFPMQLRMFAEVVIGRGLGGGNGKSMMNMMASMEGDGSGDGAVSTIDMSRAQ
;
A
#
# COMPACT_ATOMS: atom_id res chain seq x y z
N MET A 1 47.24 -15.68 -17.89
CA MET A 1 46.23 -15.85 -16.82
C MET A 1 44.90 -16.00 -17.53
N THR A 2 44.20 -17.11 -17.33
CA THR A 2 42.83 -17.28 -17.85
C THR A 2 41.94 -16.21 -17.23
N SER A 3 41.10 -15.55 -18.03
CA SER A 3 40.08 -14.63 -17.51
C SER A 3 39.14 -15.40 -16.59
N ALA A 4 38.71 -14.78 -15.48
CA ALA A 4 37.74 -15.38 -14.57
C ALA A 4 36.45 -15.72 -15.33
N THR A 5 35.80 -16.84 -14.99
CA THR A 5 34.51 -17.19 -15.61
C THR A 5 33.39 -16.29 -15.08
N TRP A 6 32.26 -16.23 -15.78
CA TRP A 6 31.13 -15.43 -15.33
C TRP A 6 30.59 -15.92 -13.97
N GLU A 7 30.66 -17.22 -13.69
CA GLU A 7 30.29 -17.81 -12.40
C GLU A 7 31.22 -17.34 -11.28
N GLU A 8 32.53 -17.28 -11.53
CA GLU A 8 33.52 -16.80 -10.56
C GLU A 8 33.33 -15.30 -10.26
N ILE A 9 33.09 -14.48 -11.29
CA ILE A 9 32.75 -13.06 -11.14
C ILE A 9 31.45 -12.91 -10.34
N GLY A 10 30.44 -13.72 -10.68
CA GLY A 10 29.16 -13.76 -9.99
C GLY A 10 29.28 -14.10 -8.51
N ALA A 11 30.00 -15.19 -8.21
CA ALA A 11 30.25 -15.64 -6.86
C ALA A 11 31.02 -14.58 -6.05
N LYS A 12 32.04 -13.97 -6.65
CA LYS A 12 32.76 -12.86 -6.02
C LYS A 12 31.84 -11.69 -5.72
N LYS A 13 31.03 -11.23 -6.68
CA LYS A 13 30.14 -10.07 -6.47
C LYS A 13 29.13 -10.32 -5.34
N ARG A 14 28.54 -11.51 -5.29
CA ARG A 14 27.63 -11.90 -4.18
C ARG A 14 28.37 -11.97 -2.85
N SER A 15 29.59 -12.52 -2.82
CA SER A 15 30.42 -12.55 -1.61
C SER A 15 30.80 -11.15 -1.14
N ASP A 16 31.16 -10.25 -2.05
CA ASP A 16 31.50 -8.86 -1.73
C ASP A 16 30.28 -8.14 -1.13
N LEU A 17 29.08 -8.33 -1.70
CA LEU A 17 27.83 -7.80 -1.12
C LEU A 17 27.61 -8.32 0.30
N LEU A 18 27.69 -9.65 0.52
CA LEU A 18 27.49 -10.23 1.85
C LEU A 18 28.54 -9.75 2.87
N ALA A 19 29.77 -9.48 2.41
CA ALA A 19 30.84 -8.94 3.26
C ALA A 19 30.58 -7.49 3.72
N THR A 20 29.64 -6.77 3.09
CA THR A 20 29.21 -5.43 3.55
C THR A 20 28.25 -5.49 4.74
N PHE A 21 27.73 -6.67 5.10
CA PHE A 21 26.77 -6.80 6.19
C PHE A 21 27.51 -6.88 7.53
N PRO A 22 27.19 -6.00 8.51
CA PRO A 22 27.73 -6.14 9.86
C PRO A 22 27.34 -7.49 10.44
N ALA A 23 28.32 -8.23 10.97
CA ALA A 23 28.14 -9.63 11.39
C ALA A 23 27.05 -9.79 12.47
N ASP A 24 26.87 -8.79 13.33
CA ASP A 24 25.84 -8.73 14.37
C ASP A 24 24.42 -8.44 13.84
N LEU A 25 24.30 -8.00 12.58
CA LEU A 25 23.03 -7.71 11.91
C LEU A 25 22.61 -8.79 10.90
N VAL A 26 23.47 -9.77 10.63
CA VAL A 26 23.14 -10.94 9.80
C VAL A 26 22.23 -11.88 10.59
N VAL A 27 21.09 -12.25 10.00
CA VAL A 27 20.13 -13.19 10.61
C VAL A 27 20.80 -14.57 10.72
N PRO A 28 20.85 -15.16 11.93
CA PRO A 28 21.36 -16.51 12.14
C PRO A 28 20.53 -17.56 11.39
N SER A 29 21.19 -18.62 10.93
CA SER A 29 20.55 -19.67 10.13
C SER A 29 19.34 -20.34 10.80
N GLU A 30 19.37 -20.45 12.12
CA GLU A 30 18.34 -21.04 12.96
C GLU A 30 17.08 -20.17 13.10
N LEU A 31 17.19 -18.87 12.82
CA LEU A 31 16.04 -17.95 12.80
C LEU A 31 15.46 -17.79 11.39
N LEU A 32 16.16 -18.23 10.34
CA LEU A 32 15.62 -18.21 8.99
C LEU A 32 14.40 -19.14 8.89
N PRO A 33 13.33 -18.71 8.20
CA PRO A 33 12.15 -19.53 8.04
C PRO A 33 12.47 -20.73 7.15
N PRO A 34 11.84 -21.89 7.39
CA PRO A 34 12.06 -23.08 6.57
C PRO A 34 11.69 -22.81 5.11
N GLU A 35 12.26 -23.58 4.18
CA GLU A 35 11.94 -23.45 2.74
C GLU A 35 10.45 -23.63 2.45
N SER A 36 9.75 -24.44 3.26
CA SER A 36 8.31 -24.67 3.17
C SER A 36 7.45 -23.47 3.54
N GLN A 37 7.98 -22.49 4.27
CA GLN A 37 7.27 -21.24 4.55
C GLN A 37 7.27 -20.39 3.28
N ASP A 38 6.09 -20.26 2.69
CA ASP A 38 5.88 -19.58 1.42
C ASP A 38 5.74 -18.06 1.58
N ASP A 39 4.88 -17.60 2.48
CA ASP A 39 4.71 -16.19 2.83
C ASP A 39 5.72 -15.79 3.91
N LEU A 40 6.56 -14.81 3.58
CA LEU A 40 7.62 -14.29 4.44
C LEU A 40 7.23 -12.99 5.13
N THR A 41 6.06 -12.42 4.80
CA THR A 41 5.67 -11.09 5.28
C THR A 41 5.41 -11.01 6.78
N SER A 42 5.09 -12.13 7.44
CA SER A 42 4.95 -12.20 8.90
C SER A 42 6.27 -12.47 9.63
N TRP A 43 7.32 -12.91 8.90
CA TRP A 43 8.57 -13.35 9.52
C TRP A 43 9.25 -12.26 10.38
N PRO A 44 9.32 -10.97 9.96
CA PRO A 44 9.95 -9.95 10.78
C PRO A 44 9.35 -9.88 12.19
N GLU A 45 8.03 -9.92 12.30
CA GLU A 45 7.31 -9.84 13.58
C GLU A 45 7.36 -11.15 14.38
N THR A 46 7.43 -12.31 13.72
CA THR A 46 7.42 -13.63 14.41
C THR A 46 8.80 -14.21 14.70
N SER A 47 9.87 -13.69 14.08
CA SER A 47 11.23 -14.25 14.18
C SER A 47 11.90 -14.08 15.55
N GLY A 48 11.49 -13.06 16.32
CA GLY A 48 12.22 -12.62 17.52
C GLY A 48 13.55 -11.92 17.22
N TRP A 49 13.90 -11.68 15.94
CA TRP A 49 15.15 -11.03 15.54
C TRP A 49 15.15 -9.52 15.77
N PHE A 50 13.99 -8.90 15.59
CA PHE A 50 13.82 -7.45 15.74
C PHE A 50 13.29 -7.08 17.12
N THR A 51 13.78 -5.98 17.65
CA THR A 51 13.18 -5.34 18.81
C THR A 51 11.84 -4.72 18.45
N GLN A 52 10.98 -4.50 19.44
CA GLN A 52 9.69 -3.82 19.21
C GLN A 52 9.86 -2.41 18.64
N ASP A 53 10.96 -1.72 18.97
CA ASP A 53 11.24 -0.37 18.47
C ASP A 53 11.63 -0.40 16.99
N GLU A 54 12.49 -1.35 16.59
CA GLU A 54 12.85 -1.56 15.19
C GLU A 54 11.61 -1.92 14.35
N LEU A 55 10.74 -2.80 14.86
CA LEU A 55 9.48 -3.15 14.19
C LEU A 55 8.55 -1.94 14.05
N ARG A 56 8.39 -1.14 15.10
CA ARG A 56 7.57 0.09 15.05
C ARG A 56 8.11 1.11 14.05
N ILE A 57 9.43 1.33 14.01
CA ILE A 57 10.07 2.24 13.07
C ILE A 57 9.84 1.77 11.63
N THR A 58 10.16 0.51 11.35
CA THR A 58 10.17 -0.01 9.98
C THR A 58 8.78 -0.34 9.42
N SER A 59 7.76 -0.43 10.27
CA SER A 59 6.35 -0.53 9.87
C SER A 59 5.65 0.82 9.65
N SER A 60 6.21 1.93 10.19
CA SER A 60 5.66 3.29 10.04
C SER A 60 5.71 3.78 8.59
N SER A 61 4.71 4.54 8.14
CA SER A 61 4.72 5.20 6.81
C SER A 61 5.84 6.25 6.71
N ALA A 62 6.20 6.65 5.48
CA ALA A 62 7.21 7.70 5.31
C ALA A 62 6.72 9.04 5.90
N ALA A 63 5.44 9.37 5.71
CA ALA A 63 4.82 10.56 6.32
C ALA A 63 4.94 10.58 7.86
N GLU A 64 4.65 9.47 8.54
CA GLU A 64 4.77 9.35 10.00
C GLU A 64 6.23 9.48 10.47
N LEU A 65 7.17 8.85 9.76
CA LEU A 65 8.59 8.96 10.09
C LEU A 65 9.09 10.40 9.93
N LEU A 66 8.73 11.07 8.83
CA LEU A 66 9.11 12.45 8.57
C LEU A 66 8.57 13.40 9.64
N GLU A 67 7.33 13.19 10.10
CA GLU A 67 6.76 13.98 11.20
C GLU A 67 7.56 13.81 12.50
N ARG A 68 7.89 12.56 12.86
CA ARG A 68 8.64 12.25 14.09
C ARG A 68 10.09 12.74 14.03
N LEU A 69 10.74 12.62 12.87
CA LEU A 69 12.07 13.16 12.61
C LEU A 69 12.07 14.70 12.71
N ALA A 70 11.06 15.37 12.15
CA ALA A 70 10.93 16.82 12.22
C ALA A 70 10.64 17.35 13.64
N LYS A 71 10.02 16.54 14.50
CA LYS A 71 9.78 16.85 15.93
C LYS A 71 10.98 16.52 16.82
N GLY A 72 11.93 15.71 16.34
CA GLY A 72 13.02 15.17 17.15
C GLY A 72 12.61 13.99 18.05
N ASP A 73 11.42 13.40 17.83
CA ASP A 73 10.93 12.21 18.56
C ASP A 73 11.71 10.95 18.17
N LEU A 74 12.33 10.96 16.99
CA LEU A 74 13.25 9.95 16.49
C LEU A 74 14.48 10.65 15.91
N SER A 75 15.65 10.04 16.08
CA SER A 75 16.85 10.45 15.35
C SER A 75 16.95 9.71 14.01
N SER A 76 17.49 10.38 13.00
CA SER A 76 17.78 9.81 11.69
C SER A 76 18.73 8.62 11.80
N GLU A 77 19.73 8.66 12.70
CA GLU A 77 20.62 7.52 12.93
C GLU A 77 19.85 6.28 13.39
N THR A 78 18.92 6.44 14.35
CA THR A 78 18.12 5.33 14.87
C THR A 78 17.23 4.74 13.78
N VAL A 79 16.57 5.60 13.01
CA VAL A 79 15.72 5.19 11.88
C VAL A 79 16.55 4.43 10.84
N THR A 80 17.68 4.99 10.43
CA THR A 80 18.57 4.39 9.42
C THR A 80 19.08 3.02 9.86
N LYS A 81 19.53 2.87 11.11
CA LYS A 81 20.00 1.56 11.63
C LYS A 81 18.91 0.49 11.58
N ALA A 82 17.67 0.84 11.95
CA ALA A 82 16.54 -0.09 11.91
C ALA A 82 16.27 -0.57 10.46
N PHE A 83 16.33 0.34 9.47
CA PHE A 83 16.18 -0.03 8.06
C PHE A 83 17.37 -0.83 7.52
N CYS A 84 18.60 -0.53 7.90
CA CYS A 84 19.77 -1.34 7.52
C CYS A 84 19.62 -2.79 7.99
N LYS A 85 19.25 -2.99 9.27
CA LYS A 85 19.01 -4.33 9.83
C LYS A 85 17.89 -5.07 9.10
N ARG A 86 16.76 -4.40 8.82
CA ARG A 86 15.61 -5.04 8.13
C ARG A 86 15.90 -5.28 6.65
N ALA A 87 16.73 -4.47 6.00
CA ALA A 87 17.19 -4.70 4.62
C ALA A 87 18.10 -5.92 4.49
N ILE A 88 19.01 -6.14 5.45
CA ILE A 88 19.87 -7.35 5.49
C ILE A 88 19.00 -8.61 5.60
N ALA A 89 18.04 -8.62 6.54
CA ALA A 89 17.11 -9.73 6.68
C ALA A 89 16.28 -9.96 5.41
N ALA A 90 15.75 -8.88 4.81
CA ALA A 90 15.02 -8.96 3.55
C ALA A 90 15.90 -9.57 2.44
N HIS A 91 17.18 -9.20 2.35
CA HIS A 91 18.11 -9.78 1.39
C HIS A 91 18.30 -11.28 1.60
N GLN A 92 18.57 -11.73 2.84
CA GLN A 92 18.74 -13.15 3.15
C GLN A 92 17.49 -13.99 2.78
N LEU A 93 16.31 -13.38 2.86
CA LEU A 93 15.02 -14.06 2.61
C LEU A 93 14.58 -14.04 1.15
N THR A 94 14.99 -13.02 0.38
CA THR A 94 14.41 -12.72 -0.94
C THR A 94 15.42 -12.40 -2.03
N ASN A 95 16.70 -12.25 -1.69
CA ASN A 95 17.77 -11.84 -2.61
C ASN A 95 17.45 -10.53 -3.37
N CYS A 96 17.06 -9.49 -2.63
CA CYS A 96 16.55 -8.23 -3.20
C CYS A 96 17.58 -7.10 -3.36
N LEU A 97 18.82 -7.27 -2.88
CA LEU A 97 19.85 -6.21 -2.88
C LEU A 97 20.93 -6.50 -3.92
N SER A 98 21.51 -5.45 -4.50
CA SER A 98 22.70 -5.50 -5.36
C SER A 98 23.93 -4.85 -4.72
N GLU A 99 23.73 -3.80 -3.91
CA GLU A 99 24.77 -3.07 -3.18
C GLU A 99 24.26 -2.56 -1.83
N THR A 100 25.18 -2.27 -0.90
CA THR A 100 24.88 -1.49 0.31
C THR A 100 25.90 -0.38 0.51
N CYS A 101 25.52 0.66 1.26
CA CYS A 101 26.42 1.73 1.68
C CYS A 101 26.10 2.19 3.11
N PHE A 102 25.95 1.23 4.02
CA PHE A 102 25.51 1.49 5.40
C PHE A 102 26.37 2.52 6.13
N ASP A 103 27.69 2.51 5.95
CA ASP A 103 28.57 3.50 6.59
C ASP A 103 28.28 4.93 6.10
N ARG A 104 28.14 5.13 4.78
CA ARG A 104 27.72 6.42 4.19
C ARG A 104 26.35 6.84 4.72
N ALA A 105 25.41 5.90 4.82
CA ALA A 105 24.08 6.16 5.31
C ALA A 105 24.08 6.62 6.77
N ILE A 106 24.78 5.91 7.66
CA ILE A 106 24.88 6.27 9.08
C ILE A 106 25.59 7.60 9.28
N GLN A 107 26.66 7.89 8.53
CA GLN A 107 27.33 9.19 8.58
C GLN A 107 26.39 10.32 8.13
N THR A 108 25.64 10.11 7.05
CA THR A 108 24.66 11.08 6.55
C THR A 108 23.56 11.32 7.58
N ALA A 109 23.02 10.26 8.17
CA ALA A 109 21.99 10.31 9.20
C ALA A 109 22.44 11.11 10.44
N LYS A 110 23.64 10.82 10.95
CA LYS A 110 24.25 11.61 12.04
C LYS A 110 24.38 13.08 11.69
N ALA A 111 24.79 13.41 10.46
CA ALA A 111 24.88 14.80 10.03
C ALA A 111 23.51 15.50 9.97
N ARG A 112 22.41 14.76 9.71
CA ARG A 112 21.03 15.29 9.80
C ARG A 112 20.66 15.58 11.24
N ASP A 113 20.93 14.65 12.14
CA ASP A 113 20.67 14.80 13.57
C ASP A 113 21.46 15.97 14.18
N GLU A 114 22.75 16.09 13.87
CA GLU A 114 23.58 17.21 14.33
C GLU A 114 23.09 18.56 13.80
N HIS A 115 22.65 18.63 12.54
CA HIS A 115 22.09 19.85 11.98
C HIS A 115 20.80 20.25 12.71
N PHE A 116 19.90 19.30 12.93
CA PHE A 116 18.65 19.54 13.64
C PHE A 116 18.92 20.00 15.07
N ALA A 117 19.82 19.32 15.80
CA ALA A 117 20.20 19.69 17.16
C ALA A 117 20.82 21.10 17.26
N LYS A 118 21.63 21.51 16.27
CA LYS A 118 22.28 22.83 16.24
C LYS A 118 21.32 23.97 15.85
N THR A 119 20.32 23.71 15.00
CA THR A 119 19.54 24.76 14.33
C THR A 119 18.05 24.76 14.66
N GLY A 120 17.52 23.64 15.18
CA GLY A 120 16.08 23.40 15.34
C GLY A 120 15.32 23.29 14.02
N LYS A 121 16.01 23.11 12.89
CA LYS A 121 15.42 23.07 11.54
C LYS A 121 15.77 21.77 10.83
N VAL A 122 14.82 21.28 10.05
CA VAL A 122 15.01 20.13 9.15
C VAL A 122 15.72 20.56 7.86
N ILE A 123 16.44 19.62 7.25
CA ILE A 123 17.00 19.76 5.90
C ILE A 123 15.97 19.21 4.92
N GLY A 124 15.25 20.10 4.26
CA GLY A 124 14.29 19.73 3.21
C GLY A 124 13.12 18.86 3.68
N PRO A 125 12.25 18.45 2.74
CA PRO A 125 11.03 17.70 3.05
C PRO A 125 11.25 16.21 3.36
N LEU A 126 12.44 15.67 3.11
CA LEU A 126 12.78 14.26 3.29
C LEU A 126 13.82 14.04 4.41
N HIS A 127 13.93 15.00 5.34
CA HIS A 127 14.96 15.03 6.37
C HIS A 127 15.11 13.71 7.11
N GLY A 128 16.29 13.11 6.99
CA GLY A 128 16.70 11.93 7.75
C GLY A 128 16.04 10.62 7.33
N LEU A 129 15.24 10.60 6.27
CA LEU A 129 14.47 9.44 5.82
C LEU A 129 15.33 8.51 4.95
N PRO A 130 15.44 7.20 5.28
CA PRO A 130 16.09 6.22 4.42
C PRO A 130 15.27 5.91 3.15
N ILE A 131 15.92 5.94 1.99
CA ILE A 131 15.32 5.64 0.67
C ILE A 131 16.21 4.63 -0.08
N SER A 132 15.60 3.57 -0.61
CA SER A 132 16.26 2.55 -1.44
C SER A 132 16.30 2.96 -2.92
N LEU A 133 17.31 2.50 -3.64
CA LEU A 133 17.51 2.83 -5.05
C LEU A 133 17.64 1.57 -5.92
N LYS A 134 16.97 1.55 -7.07
CA LYS A 134 17.19 0.51 -8.08
C LYS A 134 18.64 0.55 -8.57
N ASP A 135 19.18 -0.63 -8.91
CA ASP A 135 20.59 -0.79 -9.29
C ASP A 135 21.08 0.13 -10.43
N ASN A 136 20.20 0.62 -11.30
CA ASN A 136 20.63 1.49 -12.39
C ASN A 136 20.94 2.93 -11.96
N ILE A 137 20.57 3.32 -10.74
CA ILE A 137 20.76 4.66 -10.19
C ILE A 137 22.16 4.72 -9.58
N ASN A 138 23.07 5.43 -10.24
CA ASN A 138 24.44 5.54 -9.81
C ASN A 138 24.57 6.23 -8.44
N LEU A 139 25.30 5.55 -7.55
CA LEU A 139 25.87 6.08 -6.33
C LEU A 139 27.38 5.95 -6.43
N VAL A 140 28.12 7.05 -6.25
CA VAL A 140 29.57 7.07 -6.40
C VAL A 140 30.23 6.02 -5.52
N GLY A 141 31.14 5.25 -6.11
CA GLY A 141 31.87 4.17 -5.44
C GLY A 141 31.15 2.82 -5.39
N LEU A 142 29.89 2.72 -5.84
CA LEU A 142 29.15 1.47 -5.94
C LEU A 142 28.92 1.09 -7.41
N ASP A 143 28.86 -0.21 -7.72
CA ASP A 143 28.55 -0.64 -9.09
C ASP A 143 27.09 -0.36 -9.40
N SER A 144 26.80 -0.05 -10.65
CA SER A 144 25.47 -0.20 -11.25
C SER A 144 25.59 -1.27 -12.30
N THR A 145 25.22 -2.51 -12.00
CA THR A 145 25.50 -3.64 -12.87
C THR A 145 24.46 -3.81 -13.96
N VAL A 146 23.24 -3.31 -13.72
CA VAL A 146 22.09 -3.47 -14.62
C VAL A 146 21.82 -4.95 -14.95
N GLY A 147 22.20 -5.83 -14.01
CA GLY A 147 22.09 -7.28 -14.16
C GLY A 147 23.07 -7.92 -15.16
N PHE A 148 24.10 -7.21 -15.61
CA PHE A 148 25.18 -7.77 -16.43
C PHE A 148 26.40 -8.16 -15.60
N VAL A 149 27.00 -9.30 -15.92
CA VAL A 149 28.27 -9.73 -15.33
C VAL A 149 29.41 -8.78 -15.74
N SER A 150 29.38 -8.25 -16.97
CA SER A 150 30.40 -7.35 -17.53
C SER A 150 30.55 -6.02 -16.78
N HIS A 151 29.57 -5.66 -15.95
CA HIS A 151 29.55 -4.43 -15.15
C HIS A 151 29.92 -4.66 -13.68
N ALA A 152 30.24 -5.89 -13.28
CA ALA A 152 30.69 -6.17 -11.92
C ALA A 152 32.12 -5.65 -11.70
N GLY A 153 32.35 -4.96 -10.59
CA GLY A 153 33.63 -4.31 -10.28
C GLY A 153 33.90 -3.04 -11.08
N ASP A 154 32.84 -2.41 -11.61
CA ASP A 154 32.89 -1.14 -12.36
C ASP A 154 32.06 -0.05 -11.64
N PRO A 155 32.61 0.51 -10.54
CA PRO A 155 31.86 1.42 -9.68
C PRO A 155 31.61 2.76 -10.36
N ALA A 156 30.44 3.35 -10.07
CA ALA A 156 30.08 4.65 -10.60
C ALA A 156 31.04 5.74 -10.12
N THR A 157 31.43 6.62 -11.05
CA THR A 157 32.33 7.75 -10.78
C THR A 157 31.59 9.04 -10.42
N SER A 158 30.26 9.05 -10.52
CA SER A 158 29.42 10.19 -10.15
C SER A 158 28.04 9.73 -9.71
N ASP A 159 27.43 10.50 -8.81
CA ASP A 159 26.05 10.29 -8.40
C ASP A 159 25.07 10.65 -9.54
N SER A 160 23.94 9.92 -9.58
CA SER A 160 22.79 10.29 -10.41
C SER A 160 22.25 11.67 -10.01
N THR A 161 21.71 12.42 -10.95
CA THR A 161 21.10 13.72 -10.61
C THR A 161 19.96 13.56 -9.59
N LEU A 162 19.22 12.46 -9.67
CA LEU A 162 18.17 12.11 -8.71
C LEU A 162 18.71 11.88 -7.29
N VAL A 163 19.87 11.22 -7.15
CA VAL A 163 20.54 11.02 -5.85
C VAL A 163 20.83 12.36 -5.18
N THR A 164 21.48 13.27 -5.92
CA THR A 164 21.82 14.59 -5.39
C THR A 164 20.59 15.42 -5.03
N ALA A 165 19.47 15.24 -5.74
CA ALA A 165 18.21 15.90 -5.44
C ALA A 165 17.58 15.36 -4.15
N LEU A 166 17.60 14.03 -3.95
CA LEU A 166 17.06 13.39 -2.74
C LEU A 166 17.89 13.72 -1.49
N GLU A 167 19.23 13.68 -1.58
CA GLU A 167 20.10 14.07 -0.47
C GLU A 167 19.97 15.56 -0.11
N ALA A 168 19.81 16.44 -1.12
CA ALA A 168 19.54 17.85 -0.90
C ALA A 168 18.16 18.10 -0.26
N ALA A 169 17.18 17.23 -0.53
CA ALA A 169 15.89 17.19 0.16
C ALA A 169 15.98 16.58 1.57
N GLY A 170 17.16 16.10 2.00
CA GLY A 170 17.43 15.61 3.34
C GLY A 170 17.46 14.09 3.50
N ALA A 171 17.20 13.33 2.44
CA ALA A 171 17.12 11.88 2.49
C ALA A 171 18.47 11.22 2.81
N VAL A 172 18.40 9.96 3.26
CA VAL A 172 19.54 9.08 3.53
C VAL A 172 19.46 7.89 2.57
N LEU A 173 20.54 7.60 1.85
CA LEU A 173 20.59 6.53 0.86
C LEU A 173 21.52 5.42 1.38
N TYR A 174 21.08 4.17 1.33
CA TYR A 174 21.70 3.09 2.12
C TYR A 174 21.85 1.75 1.40
N VAL A 175 21.04 1.48 0.37
CA VAL A 175 21.10 0.24 -0.41
C VAL A 175 20.75 0.47 -1.87
N LYS A 176 21.23 -0.43 -2.72
CA LYS A 176 20.74 -0.62 -4.09
C LYS A 176 20.09 -1.98 -4.25
N THR A 177 19.05 -2.06 -5.08
CA THR A 177 18.22 -3.26 -5.21
C THR A 177 18.39 -3.99 -6.54
N ASN A 178 18.29 -5.31 -6.50
CA ASN A 178 18.52 -6.21 -7.62
C ASN A 178 17.54 -5.97 -8.79
N VAL A 179 18.02 -6.23 -10.00
CA VAL A 179 17.32 -6.00 -11.28
C VAL A 179 17.54 -7.18 -12.22
N PRO A 180 16.68 -7.45 -13.21
CA PRO A 180 16.98 -8.42 -14.24
C PRO A 180 18.07 -7.98 -15.21
N THR A 181 18.61 -8.92 -15.98
CA THR A 181 19.57 -8.67 -17.05
C THR A 181 19.06 -7.56 -17.99
N ALA A 182 19.92 -6.55 -18.23
CA ALA A 182 19.63 -5.35 -19.01
C ALA A 182 18.43 -4.51 -18.52
N MET A 183 17.80 -4.86 -17.39
CA MET A 183 16.48 -4.41 -16.96
C MET A 183 15.32 -4.73 -17.94
N MET A 184 15.51 -5.64 -18.89
CA MET A 184 14.57 -5.91 -20.00
C MET A 184 13.75 -7.19 -19.84
N ILE A 185 13.71 -7.76 -18.64
CA ILE A 185 12.83 -8.88 -18.26
C ILE A 185 11.74 -8.35 -17.31
N ALA A 186 10.50 -8.80 -17.47
CA ALA A 186 9.36 -8.44 -16.60
C ALA A 186 9.32 -9.21 -15.26
N GLU A 187 10.42 -9.89 -14.93
CA GLU A 187 10.71 -10.56 -13.66
C GLU A 187 12.08 -10.09 -13.18
N THR A 188 12.48 -10.38 -11.94
CA THR A 188 13.77 -9.93 -11.40
C THR A 188 14.74 -11.10 -11.27
N VAL A 189 15.47 -11.36 -12.36
CA VAL A 189 16.47 -12.43 -12.45
C VAL A 189 17.61 -12.07 -13.40
N ASN A 190 18.84 -12.36 -12.97
CA ASN A 190 20.05 -12.20 -13.78
C ASN A 190 21.08 -13.27 -13.36
N ASN A 191 22.18 -13.42 -14.12
CA ASN A 191 23.21 -14.43 -13.81
C ASN A 191 24.17 -13.98 -12.69
N LEU A 192 24.29 -12.67 -12.44
CA LEU A 192 25.21 -12.08 -11.47
C LEU A 192 24.77 -12.29 -10.01
N PHE A 193 23.57 -11.82 -9.66
CA PHE A 193 22.96 -11.92 -8.33
C PHE A 193 21.96 -13.07 -8.22
N GLY A 194 21.42 -13.56 -9.34
CA GLY A 194 20.36 -14.57 -9.33
C GLY A 194 18.96 -13.96 -9.29
N ARG A 195 18.01 -14.76 -8.81
CA ARG A 195 16.58 -14.44 -8.79
C ARG A 195 16.18 -13.77 -7.47
N THR A 196 15.37 -12.73 -7.55
CA THR A 196 14.65 -12.16 -6.40
C THR A 196 13.29 -12.83 -6.22
N LEU A 197 12.91 -13.13 -4.99
CA LEU A 197 11.63 -13.77 -4.65
C LEU A 197 10.57 -12.73 -4.26
N ASN A 198 9.30 -13.05 -4.52
CA ASN A 198 8.19 -12.27 -3.97
C ASN A 198 8.01 -12.61 -2.49
N PRO A 199 8.06 -11.64 -1.56
CA PRO A 199 7.97 -11.96 -0.14
C PRO A 199 6.59 -12.51 0.29
N ARG A 200 5.54 -12.29 -0.49
CA ARG A 200 4.19 -12.82 -0.22
C ARG A 200 4.02 -14.27 -0.64
N SER A 201 4.87 -14.75 -1.55
CA SER A 201 4.96 -16.17 -1.92
C SER A 201 6.25 -16.42 -2.69
N ARG A 202 7.10 -17.30 -2.17
CA ARG A 202 8.35 -17.71 -2.82
C ARG A 202 8.14 -18.39 -4.17
N ARG A 203 6.94 -18.91 -4.44
CA ARG A 203 6.58 -19.60 -5.69
C ARG A 203 6.34 -18.69 -6.88
N VAL A 204 6.21 -17.38 -6.66
CA VAL A 204 5.84 -16.41 -7.70
C VAL A 204 6.85 -15.28 -7.85
N SER A 205 6.82 -14.65 -9.01
CA SER A 205 7.69 -13.52 -9.32
C SER A 205 7.28 -12.27 -8.53
N PRO A 206 8.26 -11.46 -8.06
CA PRO A 206 7.97 -10.11 -7.58
C PRO A 206 7.69 -9.13 -8.72
N GLY A 207 7.70 -9.60 -9.98
CA GLY A 207 7.69 -8.75 -11.17
C GLY A 207 9.07 -8.15 -11.44
N GLY A 208 9.14 -7.27 -12.44
CA GLY A 208 10.38 -6.65 -12.87
C GLY A 208 10.15 -5.47 -13.81
N SER A 209 11.14 -4.62 -14.04
CA SER A 209 12.53 -4.80 -13.62
C SER A 209 12.89 -4.20 -12.24
N SER A 210 11.95 -3.54 -11.55
CA SER A 210 12.17 -3.00 -10.18
C SER A 210 11.71 -3.96 -9.07
N GLY A 211 11.84 -5.28 -9.25
CA GLY A 211 11.34 -6.26 -8.27
C GLY A 211 12.16 -6.34 -6.99
N GLY A 212 13.46 -5.99 -7.03
CA GLY A 212 14.27 -5.81 -5.82
C GLY A 212 13.69 -4.75 -4.89
N GLU A 213 13.35 -3.56 -5.43
CA GLU A 213 12.63 -2.50 -4.69
C GLU A 213 11.32 -3.02 -4.08
N ALA A 214 10.49 -3.69 -4.88
CA ALA A 214 9.20 -4.18 -4.40
C ALA A 214 9.33 -5.22 -3.28
N ALA A 215 10.27 -6.17 -3.41
CA ALA A 215 10.53 -7.17 -2.39
C ALA A 215 11.07 -6.53 -1.09
N LEU A 216 11.99 -5.58 -1.20
CA LEU A 216 12.54 -4.85 -0.06
C LEU A 216 11.47 -4.07 0.70
N ILE A 217 10.61 -3.34 -0.02
CA ILE A 217 9.54 -2.52 0.57
C ILE A 217 8.48 -3.39 1.26
N VAL A 218 8.07 -4.50 0.63
CA VAL A 218 7.10 -5.43 1.24
C VAL A 218 7.64 -6.07 2.51
N MET A 219 8.94 -6.36 2.57
CA MET A 219 9.60 -6.86 3.79
C MET A 219 9.80 -5.79 4.86
N GLY A 220 9.42 -4.53 4.62
CA GLY A 220 9.65 -3.40 5.52
C GLY A 220 11.12 -2.98 5.60
N GLY A 221 11.97 -3.50 4.73
CA GLY A 221 13.37 -3.11 4.63
C GLY A 221 13.57 -1.71 4.04
N SER A 222 12.50 -1.12 3.49
CA SER A 222 12.39 0.27 3.03
C SER A 222 10.94 0.76 3.15
N VAL A 223 10.71 2.04 3.41
CA VAL A 223 9.35 2.64 3.33
C VAL A 223 9.01 3.14 1.93
N MET A 224 10.03 3.50 1.16
CA MET A 224 9.91 3.99 -0.19
C MET A 224 11.19 3.76 -0.99
N GLY A 225 11.01 3.47 -2.26
CA GLY A 225 12.08 3.13 -3.18
C GLY A 225 12.00 3.89 -4.48
N VAL A 226 13.10 3.96 -5.20
CA VAL A 226 13.15 4.57 -6.54
C VAL A 226 13.46 3.50 -7.58
N GLY A 227 12.54 3.28 -8.50
CA GLY A 227 12.71 2.39 -9.65
C GLY A 227 12.73 3.14 -10.98
N SER A 228 12.65 2.36 -12.07
CA SER A 228 12.54 2.87 -13.44
C SER A 228 11.49 2.10 -14.25
N ASP A 229 10.92 2.73 -15.28
CA ASP A 229 9.87 2.20 -16.14
C ASP A 229 10.05 2.64 -17.61
N ILE A 230 10.22 1.66 -18.50
CA ILE A 230 10.21 1.86 -19.96
C ILE A 230 9.12 1.03 -20.66
N GLY A 231 8.57 0.02 -19.98
CA GLY A 231 7.50 -0.85 -20.49
C GLY A 231 6.58 -1.43 -19.42
N GLY A 232 6.68 -0.96 -18.17
CA GLY A 232 5.96 -1.50 -17.01
C GLY A 232 6.81 -1.67 -15.75
N SER A 233 8.12 -1.42 -15.80
CA SER A 233 9.06 -1.83 -14.75
C SER A 233 8.91 -1.19 -13.38
N LEU A 234 8.09 -0.15 -13.21
CA LEU A 234 7.61 0.30 -11.90
C LEU A 234 6.32 -0.42 -11.52
N ARG A 235 5.39 -0.46 -12.46
CA ARG A 235 4.00 -0.88 -12.26
C ARG A 235 3.81 -2.38 -12.11
N ILE A 236 4.53 -3.18 -12.89
CA ILE A 236 4.54 -4.65 -12.82
C ILE A 236 4.96 -5.11 -11.42
N PRO A 237 6.14 -4.73 -10.89
CA PRO A 237 6.54 -5.19 -9.57
C PRO A 237 5.69 -4.60 -8.44
N ALA A 238 5.22 -3.36 -8.58
CA ALA A 238 4.26 -2.81 -7.62
C ALA A 238 2.94 -3.61 -7.62
N ALA A 239 2.43 -3.98 -8.78
CA ALA A 239 1.21 -4.75 -8.91
C ALA A 239 1.35 -6.17 -8.33
N SER A 240 2.45 -6.87 -8.64
CA SER A 240 2.75 -8.22 -8.14
C SER A 240 2.93 -8.29 -6.62
N CYS A 241 3.40 -7.21 -6.02
CA CYS A 241 3.72 -7.14 -4.58
C CYS A 241 2.67 -6.36 -3.76
N GLY A 242 1.67 -5.76 -4.41
CA GLY A 242 0.61 -4.97 -3.75
C GLY A 242 1.11 -3.64 -3.19
N LEU A 243 1.83 -2.87 -4.00
CA LEU A 243 2.37 -1.55 -3.68
C LEU A 243 1.77 -0.48 -4.59
N PHE A 244 1.90 0.77 -4.16
CA PHE A 244 1.60 1.93 -4.99
C PHE A 244 2.84 2.36 -5.75
N THR A 245 2.66 2.76 -7.00
CA THR A 245 3.74 3.40 -7.78
C THR A 245 3.20 4.40 -8.79
N LEU A 246 4.00 5.42 -9.07
CA LEU A 246 3.77 6.38 -10.14
C LEU A 246 4.79 6.15 -11.24
N ARG A 247 4.32 5.82 -12.45
CA ARG A 247 5.05 6.05 -13.69
C ARG A 247 4.77 7.49 -14.13
N PRO A 248 5.71 8.43 -13.98
CA PRO A 248 5.49 9.78 -14.48
C PRO A 248 5.64 9.83 -16.00
N SER A 249 5.22 10.93 -16.61
CA SER A 249 5.62 11.28 -17.97
C SER A 249 7.12 11.53 -18.04
N SER A 250 7.67 11.28 -19.24
CA SER A 250 9.05 11.60 -19.55
C SER A 250 9.34 13.08 -19.30
N GLY A 251 10.50 13.33 -18.67
CA GLY A 251 10.93 14.66 -18.27
C GLY A 251 10.32 15.21 -16.98
N ARG A 252 9.50 14.46 -16.24
CA ARG A 252 9.05 14.87 -14.90
C ARG A 252 10.14 14.72 -13.84
N PHE A 253 10.89 13.62 -13.90
CA PHE A 253 11.97 13.28 -12.97
C PHE A 253 13.30 13.09 -13.72
N PRO A 254 14.43 13.39 -13.07
CA PRO A 254 15.73 13.30 -13.72
C PRO A 254 16.18 11.85 -13.94
N VAL A 255 16.85 11.64 -15.06
CA VAL A 255 17.48 10.38 -15.50
C VAL A 255 18.98 10.54 -15.77
N ARG A 256 19.51 11.77 -15.71
CA ARG A 256 20.92 12.07 -15.92
C ARG A 256 21.83 11.32 -14.94
N ASN A 257 22.90 10.77 -15.50
CA ASN A 257 23.91 9.96 -14.83
C ASN A 257 23.36 8.65 -14.23
N CYS A 258 22.20 8.15 -14.67
CA CYS A 258 21.83 6.75 -14.45
C CYS A 258 22.47 5.85 -15.51
N ARG A 259 22.75 4.59 -15.18
CA ARG A 259 23.18 3.58 -16.16
C ARG A 259 21.95 2.96 -16.84
N SER A 260 22.07 2.57 -18.11
CA SER A 260 21.00 1.94 -18.88
C SER A 260 21.50 0.62 -19.47
N GLY A 261 20.60 -0.36 -19.63
CA GLY A 261 20.91 -1.59 -20.38
C GLY A 261 20.90 -1.37 -21.90
N MET A 262 20.31 -0.27 -22.35
CA MET A 262 20.27 0.16 -23.76
C MET A 262 20.51 1.68 -23.82
N PRO A 263 21.73 2.17 -23.54
CA PRO A 263 22.04 3.60 -23.60
C PRO A 263 21.82 4.18 -25.00
N GLY A 264 21.27 5.39 -25.07
CA GLY A 264 21.08 6.13 -26.34
C GLY A 264 19.77 5.83 -27.08
N GLN A 265 18.98 4.84 -26.67
CA GLN A 265 17.65 4.62 -27.23
C GLN A 265 16.71 5.77 -26.85
N GLU A 266 16.04 6.36 -27.85
CA GLU A 266 15.08 7.47 -27.64
C GLU A 266 13.67 7.21 -28.23
N ALA A 267 13.45 6.03 -28.80
CA ALA A 267 12.16 5.64 -29.36
C ALA A 267 11.07 5.48 -28.28
N VAL A 268 11.43 5.03 -27.08
CA VAL A 268 10.55 5.02 -25.91
C VAL A 268 11.36 5.51 -24.71
N GLN A 269 10.94 6.62 -24.12
CA GLN A 269 11.70 7.23 -23.03
C GLN A 269 11.49 6.45 -21.73
N SER A 270 12.59 5.99 -21.14
CA SER A 270 12.60 5.45 -19.78
C SER A 270 12.43 6.57 -18.76
N VAL A 271 11.69 6.30 -17.69
CA VAL A 271 11.47 7.24 -16.59
C VAL A 271 11.88 6.63 -15.26
N ASN A 272 12.34 7.44 -14.32
CA ASN A 272 12.46 7.05 -12.92
C ASN A 272 11.13 7.32 -12.19
N GLY A 273 10.88 6.65 -11.07
CA GLY A 273 9.67 6.90 -10.27
C GLY A 273 9.64 6.15 -8.93
N PRO A 274 8.77 6.55 -7.99
CA PRO A 274 8.71 5.97 -6.66
C PRO A 274 7.87 4.68 -6.59
N LEU A 275 8.27 3.75 -5.73
CA LEU A 275 7.43 2.68 -5.20
C LEU A 275 7.23 2.90 -3.71
N THR A 276 6.00 2.74 -3.20
CA THR A 276 5.66 3.00 -1.79
C THR A 276 4.55 2.10 -1.29
N ARG A 277 4.37 2.03 0.02
CA ARG A 277 3.24 1.30 0.64
C ARG A 277 1.94 2.09 0.65
N THR A 278 2.00 3.43 0.52
CA THR A 278 0.83 4.30 0.65
C THR A 278 0.78 5.35 -0.47
N LEU A 279 -0.42 5.75 -0.87
CA LEU A 279 -0.61 6.85 -1.82
C LEU A 279 -0.02 8.18 -1.31
N GLN A 280 -0.09 8.42 0.00
CA GLN A 280 0.44 9.62 0.64
C GLN A 280 1.96 9.74 0.44
N ASP A 281 2.69 8.64 0.60
CA ASP A 281 4.14 8.62 0.44
C ASP A 281 4.55 8.86 -1.03
N LEU A 282 3.75 8.42 -2.01
CA LEU A 282 3.96 8.80 -3.43
C LEU A 282 3.88 10.32 -3.61
N ALA A 283 2.90 10.97 -3.00
CA ALA A 283 2.73 12.42 -3.12
C ALA A 283 3.88 13.18 -2.46
N VAL A 284 4.34 12.73 -1.29
CA VAL A 284 5.52 13.29 -0.60
C VAL A 284 6.75 13.22 -1.49
N TYR A 285 7.06 12.04 -2.06
CA TYR A 285 8.19 11.88 -2.98
C TYR A 285 8.09 12.80 -4.19
N THR A 286 6.95 12.72 -4.88
CA THR A 286 6.74 13.38 -6.18
C THR A 286 6.89 14.88 -6.03
N LYS A 287 6.29 15.45 -4.98
CA LYS A 287 6.42 16.86 -4.66
C LYS A 287 7.86 17.24 -4.28
N ALA A 288 8.52 16.46 -3.44
CA ALA A 288 9.90 16.74 -3.02
C ALA A 288 10.88 16.80 -4.20
N VAL A 289 10.77 15.87 -5.16
CA VAL A 289 11.63 15.86 -6.35
C VAL A 289 11.32 17.04 -7.26
N ILE A 290 10.04 17.34 -7.53
CA ILE A 290 9.65 18.45 -8.43
C ILE A 290 10.03 19.81 -7.85
N ASP A 291 9.80 20.02 -6.55
CA ASP A 291 10.17 21.27 -5.86
C ASP A 291 11.70 21.48 -5.85
N GLY A 292 12.47 20.41 -6.00
CA GLY A 292 13.93 20.46 -6.22
C GLY A 292 14.35 20.99 -7.59
N GLN A 293 13.41 21.37 -8.46
CA GLN A 293 13.64 21.95 -9.79
C GLN A 293 14.62 21.15 -10.66
N PRO A 294 14.35 19.87 -10.94
CA PRO A 294 15.30 18.96 -11.59
C PRO A 294 15.71 19.42 -13.00
N TRP A 295 14.88 20.22 -13.69
CA TRP A 295 15.18 20.83 -14.98
C TRP A 295 16.39 21.77 -14.99
N LEU A 296 16.86 22.24 -13.83
CA LEU A 296 18.11 23.00 -13.73
C LEU A 296 19.36 22.12 -13.73
N ARG A 297 19.21 20.79 -13.62
CA ARG A 297 20.32 19.84 -13.48
C ARG A 297 20.29 18.72 -14.52
N ASP A 298 19.13 18.44 -15.10
CA ASP A 298 18.96 17.46 -16.17
C ASP A 298 18.27 18.09 -17.39
N PRO A 299 18.92 18.16 -18.55
CA PRO A 299 18.33 18.75 -19.76
C PRO A 299 17.15 17.95 -20.32
N LYS A 300 16.96 16.70 -19.90
CA LYS A 300 15.77 15.90 -20.26
C LYS A 300 14.55 16.26 -19.40
N CYS A 301 14.72 17.02 -18.32
CA CYS A 301 13.62 17.45 -17.47
C CYS A 301 12.93 18.71 -18.00
N ILE A 302 11.60 18.74 -17.89
CA ILE A 302 10.76 19.85 -18.34
C ILE A 302 10.58 20.82 -17.15
N PRO A 303 10.67 22.15 -17.36
CA PRO A 303 10.48 23.15 -16.31
C PRO A 303 9.01 23.27 -15.90
N PHE A 304 8.53 22.27 -15.16
CA PHE A 304 7.13 22.14 -14.81
C PHE A 304 6.99 22.02 -13.29
N PRO A 305 6.55 23.08 -12.59
CA PRO A 305 6.43 23.04 -11.13
C PRO A 305 5.30 22.12 -10.67
N TRP A 306 5.27 21.81 -9.36
CA TRP A 306 4.18 21.07 -8.74
C TRP A 306 2.89 21.89 -8.78
N ARG A 307 1.77 21.26 -9.13
CA ARG A 307 0.46 21.93 -9.14
C ARG A 307 -0.56 21.12 -8.33
N PRO A 308 -1.23 21.72 -7.33
CA PRO A 308 -2.35 21.06 -6.67
C PRO A 308 -3.41 20.65 -7.71
N ALA A 309 -3.80 19.38 -7.69
CA ALA A 309 -4.82 18.86 -8.60
C ALA A 309 -6.22 19.11 -8.04
N SER A 310 -6.95 20.04 -8.66
CA SER A 310 -8.40 20.18 -8.42
C SER A 310 -9.15 19.22 -9.32
N LEU A 311 -9.76 18.19 -8.74
CA LEU A 311 -10.59 17.23 -9.47
C LEU A 311 -12.07 17.64 -9.39
N PRO A 312 -12.86 17.43 -10.45
CA PRO A 312 -14.30 17.62 -10.39
C PRO A 312 -14.94 16.57 -9.45
N ASN A 313 -16.07 16.91 -8.83
CA ASN A 313 -16.83 16.00 -7.96
C ASN A 313 -17.32 14.74 -8.69
N ARG A 314 -17.56 14.86 -10.00
CA ARG A 314 -17.94 13.77 -10.89
C ARG A 314 -16.90 13.68 -11.98
N LEU A 315 -16.31 12.48 -12.14
CA LEU A 315 -15.30 12.17 -13.13
C LEU A 315 -15.94 11.29 -14.20
N LYS A 316 -15.48 11.41 -15.44
CA LYS A 316 -15.78 10.47 -16.52
C LYS A 316 -14.59 9.53 -16.70
N ILE A 317 -14.73 8.31 -16.22
CA ILE A 317 -13.67 7.30 -16.20
C ILE A 317 -13.97 6.26 -17.26
N ALA A 318 -13.07 6.12 -18.23
CA ALA A 318 -13.17 5.07 -19.22
C ALA A 318 -12.59 3.76 -18.66
N VAL A 319 -13.21 2.62 -18.97
CA VAL A 319 -12.77 1.31 -18.47
C VAL A 319 -12.32 0.45 -19.62
N MET A 320 -11.04 0.06 -19.60
CA MET A 320 -10.51 -0.94 -20.53
C MET A 320 -10.57 -2.32 -19.87
N TRP A 321 -11.62 -3.08 -20.19
CA TRP A 321 -11.87 -4.40 -19.61
C TRP A 321 -10.84 -5.46 -20.00
N ASN A 322 -10.34 -5.35 -21.22
CA ASN A 322 -9.21 -6.11 -21.72
C ASN A 322 -8.53 -5.28 -22.82
N ASP A 323 -7.32 -5.66 -23.21
CA ASP A 323 -6.54 -4.96 -24.24
C ASP A 323 -6.72 -5.52 -25.66
N GLY A 324 -7.76 -6.33 -25.90
CA GLY A 324 -8.00 -6.96 -27.20
C GLY A 324 -7.01 -8.09 -27.56
N VAL A 325 -6.01 -8.36 -26.72
CA VAL A 325 -5.00 -9.41 -26.94
C VAL A 325 -5.10 -10.50 -25.87
N VAL A 326 -5.15 -10.13 -24.59
CA VAL A 326 -5.21 -11.04 -23.45
C VAL A 326 -6.32 -10.60 -22.51
N ARG A 327 -7.29 -11.47 -22.20
CA ARG A 327 -8.29 -11.18 -21.17
C ARG A 327 -7.66 -11.31 -19.77
N PRO A 328 -8.10 -10.50 -18.80
CA PRO A 328 -7.65 -10.68 -17.42
C PRO A 328 -8.11 -12.02 -16.84
N THR A 329 -7.28 -12.61 -15.99
CA THR A 329 -7.59 -13.80 -15.19
C THR A 329 -8.75 -13.49 -14.23
N PRO A 330 -9.45 -14.52 -13.71
CA PRO A 330 -10.60 -14.34 -12.82
C PRO A 330 -10.40 -13.32 -11.69
N PRO A 331 -9.28 -13.31 -10.92
CA PRO A 331 -9.11 -12.34 -9.83
C PRO A 331 -9.04 -10.90 -10.32
N VAL A 332 -8.30 -10.65 -11.40
CA VAL A 332 -8.14 -9.31 -11.96
C VAL A 332 -9.44 -8.80 -12.57
N ALA A 333 -10.16 -9.66 -13.30
CA ALA A 333 -11.48 -9.32 -13.84
C ALA A 333 -12.48 -8.98 -12.73
N ARG A 334 -12.48 -9.75 -11.63
CA ARG A 334 -13.33 -9.49 -10.45
C ARG A 334 -12.98 -8.16 -9.79
N ALA A 335 -11.69 -7.90 -9.56
CA ALA A 335 -11.25 -6.65 -8.95
C ALA A 335 -11.60 -5.43 -9.81
N LEU A 336 -11.48 -5.53 -11.13
CA LEU A 336 -11.89 -4.48 -12.05
C LEU A 336 -13.39 -4.20 -11.98
N ARG A 337 -14.23 -5.25 -12.08
CA ARG A 337 -15.70 -5.11 -11.93
C ARG A 337 -16.07 -4.46 -10.60
N THR A 338 -15.49 -4.94 -9.51
CA THR A 338 -15.76 -4.43 -8.15
C THR A 338 -15.36 -2.95 -8.03
N THR A 339 -14.25 -2.55 -8.65
CA THR A 339 -13.79 -1.16 -8.66
C THR A 339 -14.73 -0.27 -9.47
N VAL A 340 -15.18 -0.74 -10.64
CA VAL A 340 -16.17 -0.04 -11.47
C VAL A 340 -17.48 0.17 -10.73
N GLU A 341 -18.02 -0.87 -10.10
CA GLU A 341 -19.26 -0.80 -9.31
C GLU A 341 -19.15 0.24 -8.18
N LYS A 342 -18.01 0.27 -7.48
CA LYS A 342 -17.74 1.26 -6.42
C LYS A 342 -17.64 2.68 -6.97
N LEU A 343 -17.00 2.88 -8.13
CA LEU A 343 -16.91 4.20 -8.76
C LEU A 343 -18.27 4.70 -9.25
N GLN A 344 -19.10 3.81 -9.81
CA GLN A 344 -20.48 4.14 -10.19
C GLN A 344 -21.32 4.51 -8.95
N ALA A 345 -21.21 3.73 -7.87
CA ALA A 345 -21.90 4.00 -6.62
C ALA A 345 -21.45 5.34 -5.97
N ALA A 346 -20.21 5.76 -6.21
CA ALA A 346 -19.69 7.06 -5.79
C ALA A 346 -20.14 8.23 -6.70
N GLY A 347 -20.90 7.95 -7.77
CA GLY A 347 -21.48 8.96 -8.66
C GLY A 347 -20.62 9.34 -9.87
N HIS A 348 -19.51 8.65 -10.09
CA HIS A 348 -18.68 8.85 -11.29
C HIS A 348 -19.38 8.29 -12.54
N GLU A 349 -19.14 8.91 -13.70
CA GLU A 349 -19.59 8.40 -14.98
C GLU A 349 -18.59 7.37 -15.49
N ILE A 350 -19.07 6.16 -15.79
CA ILE A 350 -18.26 5.09 -16.35
C ILE A 350 -18.65 4.87 -17.81
N VAL A 351 -17.65 4.80 -18.68
CA VAL A 351 -17.79 4.47 -20.10
C VAL A 351 -16.82 3.38 -20.50
N ASP A 352 -17.17 2.55 -21.48
CA ASP A 352 -16.24 1.54 -21.98
C ASP A 352 -15.16 2.18 -22.86
N TRP A 353 -13.91 1.74 -22.68
CA TRP A 353 -12.80 2.09 -23.56
C TRP A 353 -12.51 0.95 -24.53
N ASP A 354 -12.72 1.21 -25.82
CA ASP A 354 -12.42 0.24 -26.88
C ASP A 354 -10.89 0.03 -27.03
N PRO A 355 -10.39 -1.21 -26.91
CA PRO A 355 -8.97 -1.51 -26.96
C PRO A 355 -8.37 -1.62 -28.37
N VAL A 356 -9.07 -1.16 -29.42
CA VAL A 356 -8.62 -1.27 -30.84
C VAL A 356 -7.15 -0.89 -31.11
N ASP A 357 -6.57 0.03 -30.32
CA ASP A 357 -5.19 0.51 -30.47
C ASP A 357 -4.14 -0.32 -29.71
N GLN A 358 -4.53 -1.15 -28.74
CA GLN A 358 -3.59 -1.76 -27.79
C GLN A 358 -2.63 -2.77 -28.43
N ALA A 359 -3.11 -3.55 -29.40
CA ALA A 359 -2.29 -4.52 -30.12
C ALA A 359 -1.18 -3.82 -30.94
N GLU A 360 -1.53 -2.73 -31.65
CA GLU A 360 -0.55 -1.92 -32.40
C GLU A 360 0.47 -1.27 -31.46
N GLY A 361 0.02 -0.67 -30.34
CA GLY A 361 0.91 -0.07 -29.36
C GLY A 361 1.90 -1.07 -28.75
N THR A 362 1.45 -2.30 -28.46
CA THR A 362 2.32 -3.38 -27.96
C THR A 362 3.33 -3.81 -29.01
N ALA A 363 2.92 -3.94 -30.27
CA ALA A 363 3.81 -4.28 -31.38
C ALA A 363 4.86 -3.17 -31.64
N LEU A 364 4.45 -1.90 -31.57
CA LEU A 364 5.35 -0.75 -31.68
C LEU A 364 6.41 -0.77 -30.57
N LEU A 365 6.00 -1.02 -29.33
CA LEU A 365 6.92 -1.13 -28.19
C LEU A 365 7.98 -2.21 -28.42
N ALA A 366 7.56 -3.42 -28.80
CA ALA A 366 8.47 -4.53 -29.06
C ALA A 366 9.48 -4.20 -30.17
N ARG A 367 9.01 -3.64 -31.29
CA ARG A 367 9.89 -3.21 -32.40
C ARG A 367 10.88 -2.13 -31.97
N MET A 368 10.50 -1.22 -31.08
CA MET A 368 11.39 -0.15 -30.57
C MET A 368 12.44 -0.67 -29.59
N PHE A 369 12.14 -1.71 -28.82
CA PHE A 369 13.12 -2.36 -27.93
C PHE A 369 14.13 -3.20 -28.71
N LEU A 370 13.70 -3.84 -29.80
CA LEU A 370 14.53 -4.71 -30.62
C LEU A 370 15.20 -3.98 -31.80
N ALA A 371 15.04 -2.65 -31.89
CA ALA A 371 15.46 -1.86 -33.05
C ALA A 371 16.97 -1.91 -33.31
N ASP A 372 17.80 -2.08 -32.27
CA ASP A 372 19.25 -2.22 -32.40
C ASP A 372 19.68 -3.68 -32.70
N GLY A 373 18.74 -4.59 -32.91
CA GLY A 373 19.02 -6.01 -33.12
C GLY A 373 19.51 -6.75 -31.88
N GLY A 374 19.33 -6.18 -30.69
CA GLY A 374 19.88 -6.72 -29.44
C GLY A 374 21.41 -6.59 -29.36
N LEU A 375 22.05 -5.82 -30.26
CA LEU A 375 23.51 -5.70 -30.33
C LEU A 375 24.11 -5.08 -29.07
N THR A 376 23.45 -4.08 -28.49
CA THR A 376 23.92 -3.41 -27.26
C THR A 376 23.97 -4.40 -26.10
N ILE A 377 22.91 -5.19 -25.92
CA ILE A 377 22.84 -6.20 -24.86
C ILE A 377 23.80 -7.36 -25.15
N ARG A 378 23.89 -7.81 -26.41
CA ARG A 378 24.81 -8.87 -26.84
C ARG A 378 26.26 -8.53 -26.52
N THR A 379 26.67 -7.29 -26.79
CA THR A 379 28.03 -6.80 -26.51
C THR A 379 28.38 -6.98 -25.03
N GLU A 380 27.44 -6.68 -24.13
CA GLU A 380 27.65 -6.82 -22.69
C GLU A 380 27.61 -8.27 -22.21
N VAL A 381 26.69 -9.09 -22.74
CA VAL A 381 26.62 -10.53 -22.45
C VAL A 381 27.91 -11.23 -22.88
N GLU A 382 28.41 -10.96 -24.08
CA GLU A 382 29.66 -11.53 -24.61
C GLU A 382 30.88 -11.02 -23.83
N ARG A 383 30.92 -9.72 -23.47
CA ARG A 383 31.99 -9.16 -22.64
C ARG A 383 32.04 -9.78 -21.25
N GLY A 384 30.89 -10.10 -20.66
CA GLY A 384 30.78 -10.79 -19.37
C GLY A 384 31.06 -12.28 -19.45
N GLY A 385 31.06 -12.87 -20.65
CA GLY A 385 31.17 -14.32 -20.88
C GLY A 385 29.99 -15.11 -20.32
N GLU A 386 28.85 -14.45 -20.04
CA GLU A 386 27.67 -15.07 -19.46
C GLU A 386 26.73 -15.64 -20.55
N PRO A 387 25.97 -16.71 -20.27
CA PRO A 387 24.96 -17.19 -21.21
C PRO A 387 23.75 -16.25 -21.25
N TRP A 388 23.08 -16.21 -22.40
CA TRP A 388 21.79 -15.57 -22.50
C TRP A 388 20.79 -16.19 -21.51
N ARG A 389 20.06 -15.33 -20.82
CA ARG A 389 18.88 -15.71 -20.05
C ARG A 389 17.79 -16.22 -21.02
N PRO A 390 17.07 -17.31 -20.70
CA PRO A 390 15.94 -17.75 -21.52
C PRO A 390 14.90 -16.65 -21.73
N GLU A 391 14.70 -15.79 -20.72
CA GLU A 391 13.76 -14.68 -20.78
C GLU A 391 14.18 -13.54 -21.76
N MET A 392 15.37 -13.65 -22.37
CA MET A 392 15.93 -12.67 -23.31
C MET A 392 16.02 -13.21 -24.75
N GLU A 393 15.30 -14.29 -25.07
CA GLU A 393 15.33 -14.94 -26.38
C GLU A 393 15.08 -13.95 -27.54
N ASP A 394 14.11 -13.05 -27.40
CA ASP A 394 13.77 -12.04 -28.39
C ASP A 394 14.96 -11.12 -28.73
N TYR A 395 15.75 -10.71 -27.73
CA TYR A 395 16.97 -9.92 -27.94
C TYR A 395 18.09 -10.74 -28.58
N SER A 396 18.21 -12.02 -28.20
CA SER A 396 19.26 -12.89 -28.73
C SER A 396 19.09 -13.23 -30.21
N THR A 397 17.88 -13.08 -30.75
CA THR A 397 17.52 -13.42 -32.14
C THR A 397 17.10 -12.21 -32.99
N ALA A 398 16.98 -11.03 -32.37
CA ALA A 398 16.62 -9.79 -33.06
C ALA A 398 17.61 -9.40 -34.17
N LYS A 399 17.11 -8.58 -35.10
CA LYS A 399 17.89 -8.05 -36.21
C LYS A 399 17.85 -6.54 -36.17
N GLU A 400 19.00 -5.93 -36.41
CA GLU A 400 19.16 -4.48 -36.40
C GLU A 400 18.32 -3.83 -37.49
N LEU A 401 17.64 -2.74 -37.13
CA LEU A 401 16.99 -1.84 -38.08
C LEU A 401 17.98 -0.78 -38.53
N GLY A 402 18.06 -0.53 -39.83
CA GLY A 402 18.77 0.63 -40.36
C GLY A 402 18.10 1.95 -39.95
N THR A 403 18.86 3.04 -39.93
CA THR A 403 18.41 4.38 -39.50
C THR A 403 17.09 4.83 -40.15
N GLU A 404 16.91 4.62 -41.45
CA GLU A 404 15.68 5.00 -42.14
C GLU A 404 14.46 4.22 -41.60
N ALA A 405 14.62 2.92 -41.32
CA ALA A 405 13.56 2.09 -40.77
C ALA A 405 13.21 2.51 -39.32
N MET A 406 14.22 2.91 -38.54
CA MET A 406 14.01 3.48 -37.20
C MET A 406 13.25 4.81 -37.25
N TRP A 407 13.56 5.70 -38.21
CA TRP A 407 12.81 6.94 -38.39
C TRP A 407 11.36 6.69 -38.82
N LYS A 408 11.12 5.71 -39.70
CA LYS A 408 9.74 5.29 -40.03
C LYS A 408 9.01 4.79 -38.79
N LEU A 409 9.67 4.00 -37.93
CA LEU A 409 9.11 3.54 -36.66
C LEU A 409 8.76 4.72 -35.72
N HIS A 410 9.57 5.79 -35.69
CA HIS A 410 9.22 7.01 -34.95
C HIS A 410 8.00 7.75 -35.52
N LEU A 411 7.83 7.76 -36.85
CA LEU A 411 6.63 8.33 -37.48
C LEU A 411 5.39 7.51 -37.12
N GLU A 412 5.47 6.17 -37.17
CA GLU A 412 4.39 5.27 -36.74
C GLU A 412 4.00 5.53 -35.28
N ARG A 413 4.97 5.65 -34.36
CA ARG A 413 4.74 6.03 -32.96
C ARG A 413 3.95 7.34 -32.83
N THR A 414 4.35 8.34 -33.60
CA THR A 414 3.75 9.67 -33.52
C THR A 414 2.32 9.65 -34.05
N ALA A 415 2.07 8.93 -35.15
CA ALA A 415 0.73 8.71 -35.68
C ALA A 415 -0.17 7.97 -34.67
N PHE A 416 0.37 6.95 -34.00
CA PHE A 416 -0.29 6.22 -32.92
C PHE A 416 -0.68 7.16 -31.76
N GLN A 417 0.26 7.98 -31.28
CA GLN A 417 0.02 8.95 -30.21
C GLN A 417 -1.07 9.96 -30.58
N ASN A 418 -1.05 10.51 -31.79
CA ASN A 418 -2.05 11.45 -32.27
C ASN A 418 -3.45 10.82 -32.29
N ARG A 419 -3.57 9.61 -32.87
CA ARG A 419 -4.84 8.89 -32.95
C ARG A 419 -5.41 8.58 -31.57
N TYR A 420 -4.57 8.12 -30.64
CA TYR A 420 -5.00 7.83 -29.27
C TYR A 420 -5.48 9.09 -28.54
N LEU A 421 -4.79 10.22 -28.73
CA LEU A 421 -5.19 11.52 -28.18
C LEU A 421 -6.52 12.00 -28.77
N ASP A 422 -6.73 11.87 -30.07
CA ASP A 422 -7.99 12.22 -30.73
C ASP A 422 -9.16 11.41 -30.16
N ARG A 423 -8.98 10.11 -29.95
CA ARG A 423 -9.98 9.25 -29.30
C ARG A 423 -10.24 9.66 -27.86
N TRP A 424 -9.20 9.98 -27.09
CA TRP A 424 -9.35 10.47 -25.71
C TRP A 424 -10.19 11.74 -25.68
N ASN A 425 -9.87 12.70 -26.56
CA ASN A 425 -10.58 13.98 -26.66
C ASN A 425 -12.04 13.79 -27.11
N ALA A 426 -12.28 12.93 -28.09
CA ALA A 426 -13.62 12.62 -28.58
C ALA A 426 -14.49 11.96 -27.49
N ALA A 427 -13.90 11.09 -26.66
CA ALA A 427 -14.59 10.48 -25.53
C ALA A 427 -14.82 11.46 -24.37
N ALA A 428 -14.06 12.56 -24.31
CA ALA A 428 -14.08 13.57 -23.25
C ALA A 428 -13.89 12.96 -21.85
N ILE A 429 -12.97 12.01 -21.72
CA ILE A 429 -12.70 11.26 -20.49
C ILE A 429 -11.63 11.95 -19.63
N ASP A 430 -11.71 11.75 -18.32
CA ASP A 430 -10.74 12.26 -17.34
C ASP A 430 -9.58 11.28 -17.09
N ALA A 431 -9.87 9.98 -17.16
CA ALA A 431 -8.90 8.92 -16.91
C ALA A 431 -9.32 7.61 -17.58
N ILE A 432 -8.36 6.69 -17.76
CA ILE A 432 -8.63 5.28 -18.10
C ILE A 432 -8.30 4.42 -16.89
N LEU A 433 -9.27 3.62 -16.43
CA LEU A 433 -9.07 2.53 -15.47
C LEU A 433 -8.89 1.22 -16.23
N CYS A 434 -7.84 0.48 -15.92
CA CYS A 434 -7.58 -0.82 -16.54
C CYS A 434 -6.83 -1.77 -15.60
N PRO A 435 -6.74 -3.07 -15.93
CA PRO A 435 -5.77 -3.96 -15.31
C PRO A 435 -4.35 -3.42 -15.45
N THR A 436 -3.50 -3.58 -14.43
CA THR A 436 -2.06 -3.34 -14.60
C THR A 436 -1.44 -4.45 -15.44
N MET A 437 -1.91 -5.67 -15.26
CA MET A 437 -1.48 -6.89 -15.94
C MET A 437 -2.71 -7.79 -16.11
N PRO A 438 -2.71 -8.75 -17.04
CA PRO A 438 -3.82 -9.69 -17.15
C PRO A 438 -3.92 -10.63 -15.94
N TYR A 439 -2.88 -10.77 -15.14
CA TYR A 439 -2.83 -11.56 -13.91
C TYR A 439 -2.40 -10.71 -12.71
N ASN A 440 -2.58 -11.22 -11.49
CA ASN A 440 -2.09 -10.56 -10.28
C ASN A 440 -0.56 -10.71 -10.14
N THR A 441 -0.02 -11.89 -10.45
CA THR A 441 1.40 -12.18 -10.68
C THR A 441 1.49 -13.57 -11.37
N VAL A 442 2.70 -14.09 -11.59
CA VAL A 442 2.98 -15.36 -12.28
C VAL A 442 3.99 -16.19 -11.51
N LYS A 443 4.03 -17.51 -11.76
CA LYS A 443 5.18 -18.31 -11.33
C LYS A 443 6.44 -17.85 -12.07
N HIS A 444 7.59 -18.20 -11.52
CA HIS A 444 8.87 -17.85 -12.13
C HIS A 444 9.00 -18.39 -13.55
N GLY A 445 9.31 -17.52 -14.52
CA GLY A 445 9.46 -17.87 -15.94
C GLY A 445 8.16 -17.90 -16.76
N GLU A 446 7.01 -17.54 -16.15
CA GLU A 446 5.69 -17.58 -16.80
C GLU A 446 5.16 -16.17 -17.14
N PHE A 447 6.00 -15.12 -17.14
CA PHE A 447 5.54 -13.78 -17.53
C PHE A 447 5.35 -13.65 -19.05
N ARG A 448 4.10 -13.61 -19.54
CA ARG A 448 3.79 -13.65 -20.99
C ARG A 448 3.43 -12.34 -21.67
N HIS A 449 3.04 -11.29 -20.94
CA HIS A 449 2.34 -10.17 -21.57
C HIS A 449 2.49 -8.83 -20.85
N VAL A 450 3.04 -7.83 -21.54
CA VAL A 450 3.31 -6.47 -21.01
C VAL A 450 2.36 -5.39 -21.55
N GLY A 451 1.42 -5.74 -22.45
CA GLY A 451 0.62 -4.77 -23.22
C GLY A 451 -0.13 -3.75 -22.36
N TYR A 452 -0.70 -4.18 -21.24
CA TYR A 452 -1.46 -3.33 -20.29
C TYR A 452 -0.64 -2.18 -19.66
N THR A 453 0.69 -2.29 -19.64
CA THR A 453 1.57 -1.22 -19.13
C THR A 453 2.33 -0.54 -20.26
N GLY A 454 2.87 -1.35 -21.18
CA GLY A 454 3.78 -0.92 -22.22
C GLY A 454 3.20 0.11 -23.20
N VAL A 455 1.93 -0.01 -23.57
CA VAL A 455 1.28 0.95 -24.48
C VAL A 455 1.33 2.37 -23.92
N PHE A 456 1.17 2.53 -22.60
CA PHE A 456 1.22 3.84 -21.97
C PHE A 456 2.63 4.44 -21.93
N ASN A 457 3.70 3.63 -22.05
CA ASN A 457 5.06 4.13 -22.28
C ASN A 457 5.20 4.71 -23.69
N VAL A 458 4.66 4.02 -24.71
CA VAL A 458 4.62 4.52 -26.09
C VAL A 458 3.87 5.85 -26.15
N LEU A 459 2.78 5.99 -25.39
CA LEU A 459 1.99 7.23 -25.32
C LEU A 459 2.58 8.35 -24.45
N ASP A 460 3.55 8.03 -23.60
CA ASP A 460 4.10 8.93 -22.57
C ASP A 460 3.08 9.46 -21.52
N TYR A 461 2.07 8.64 -21.19
CA TYR A 461 1.00 8.99 -20.23
C TYR A 461 1.33 8.71 -18.75
N SER A 462 0.94 9.61 -17.85
CA SER A 462 1.13 9.44 -16.42
C SER A 462 0.25 8.30 -15.90
N CYS A 463 0.82 7.33 -15.18
CA CYS A 463 0.09 6.14 -14.70
C CYS A 463 0.37 5.88 -13.24
N ILE A 464 -0.68 5.61 -12.45
CA ILE A 464 -0.56 5.03 -11.12
C ILE A 464 -0.98 3.57 -11.16
N SER A 465 -0.15 2.66 -10.64
CA SER A 465 -0.61 1.31 -10.28
C SER A 465 -0.85 1.25 -8.77
N PHE A 466 -1.96 0.66 -8.37
CA PHE A 466 -2.41 0.64 -6.98
C PHE A 466 -3.01 -0.73 -6.60
N PRO A 467 -2.80 -1.19 -5.35
CA PRO A 467 -3.47 -2.36 -4.83
C PRO A 467 -4.95 -2.05 -4.56
N THR A 468 -5.84 -2.97 -4.94
CA THR A 468 -7.30 -2.78 -4.79
C THR A 468 -7.82 -3.04 -3.37
N GLY A 469 -6.99 -3.61 -2.51
CA GLY A 469 -7.40 -4.16 -1.20
C GLY A 469 -8.13 -5.51 -1.31
N ILE A 470 -8.32 -6.02 -2.52
CA ILE A 470 -8.89 -7.34 -2.79
C ILE A 470 -7.73 -8.33 -2.93
N LEU A 471 -7.86 -9.48 -2.27
CA LEU A 471 -6.94 -10.61 -2.40
C LEU A 471 -7.56 -11.68 -3.30
N VAL A 472 -6.70 -12.50 -3.91
CA VAL A 472 -7.13 -13.68 -4.65
C VAL A 472 -7.78 -14.68 -3.70
N ASP A 473 -9.00 -15.10 -4.02
CA ASP A 473 -9.75 -16.11 -3.29
C ASP A 473 -9.94 -17.32 -4.19
N LYS A 474 -9.32 -18.45 -3.84
CA LYS A 474 -9.37 -19.65 -4.67
C LYS A 474 -10.76 -20.28 -4.79
N ALA A 475 -11.68 -19.98 -3.88
CA ALA A 475 -13.06 -20.45 -3.97
C ALA A 475 -13.90 -19.61 -4.95
N VAL A 476 -13.48 -18.38 -5.23
CA VAL A 476 -14.20 -17.42 -6.09
C VAL A 476 -13.52 -17.26 -7.45
N ASP A 477 -12.19 -17.18 -7.45
CA ASP A 477 -11.35 -16.89 -8.60
C ASP A 477 -10.96 -18.16 -9.35
N VAL A 478 -11.97 -18.95 -9.73
CA VAL A 478 -11.80 -20.18 -10.52
C VAL A 478 -11.91 -19.89 -12.02
N LEU A 479 -11.25 -20.70 -12.83
CA LEU A 479 -11.35 -20.60 -14.29
C LEU A 479 -12.79 -20.86 -14.75
N ASP A 480 -13.28 -20.01 -15.64
CA ASP A 480 -14.59 -20.23 -16.27
C ASP A 480 -14.47 -21.29 -17.36
N THR A 481 -15.25 -22.37 -17.24
CA THR A 481 -15.37 -23.41 -18.26
C THR A 481 -15.85 -22.91 -19.63
N LYS A 482 -16.44 -21.70 -19.69
CA LYS A 482 -16.89 -21.03 -20.91
C LYS A 482 -15.91 -19.95 -21.40
N TYR A 483 -14.70 -19.91 -20.87
CA TYR A 483 -13.72 -18.89 -21.24
C TYR A 483 -13.32 -18.98 -22.72
N GLU A 484 -13.56 -17.91 -23.46
CA GLU A 484 -13.14 -17.75 -24.85
C GLU A 484 -11.88 -16.89 -24.93
N HIS A 485 -10.75 -17.53 -25.25
CA HIS A 485 -9.47 -16.84 -25.42
C HIS A 485 -9.45 -16.00 -26.71
N LEU A 486 -8.78 -14.85 -26.67
CA LEU A 486 -8.64 -13.96 -27.84
C LEU A 486 -7.55 -14.39 -28.83
N GLY A 487 -6.66 -15.29 -28.40
CA GLY A 487 -5.53 -15.77 -29.20
C GLY A 487 -4.61 -16.69 -28.40
N PRO A 488 -3.48 -17.13 -28.98
CA PRO A 488 -2.57 -18.09 -28.34
C PRO A 488 -2.00 -17.63 -26.99
N VAL A 489 -1.57 -16.37 -26.90
CA VAL A 489 -1.05 -15.79 -25.64
C VAL A 489 -2.15 -15.74 -24.57
N CYS A 490 -3.36 -15.36 -24.96
CA CYS A 490 -4.53 -15.32 -24.07
C CYS A 490 -4.92 -16.70 -23.54
N LYS A 491 -4.75 -17.74 -24.37
CA LYS A 491 -4.98 -19.13 -23.98
C LYS A 491 -3.92 -19.57 -22.97
N GLN A 492 -2.65 -19.35 -23.28
CA GLN A 492 -1.54 -19.71 -22.40
C GLN A 492 -1.65 -19.04 -21.03
N VAL A 493 -1.91 -17.73 -20.97
CA VAL A 493 -2.11 -16.99 -19.72
C VAL A 493 -3.28 -17.57 -18.89
N ASN A 494 -4.35 -18.03 -19.55
CA ASN A 494 -5.48 -18.62 -18.87
C ASN A 494 -5.14 -20.02 -18.32
N GLU A 495 -4.42 -20.84 -19.08
CA GLU A 495 -4.01 -22.20 -18.71
C GLU A 495 -2.93 -22.21 -17.60
N GLU A 496 -2.04 -21.22 -17.58
CA GLU A 496 -0.99 -21.07 -16.55
C GLU A 496 -1.55 -20.59 -15.19
N TYR A 497 -2.75 -19.98 -15.17
CA TYR A 497 -3.38 -19.50 -13.94
C TYR A 497 -3.72 -20.64 -12.97
N ASN A 498 -3.24 -20.51 -11.73
CA ASN A 498 -3.48 -21.48 -10.67
C ASN A 498 -3.98 -20.77 -9.40
N ALA A 499 -5.25 -20.97 -9.06
CA ALA A 499 -5.90 -20.31 -7.94
C ALA A 499 -5.29 -20.69 -6.57
N ASP A 500 -4.81 -21.92 -6.38
CA ASP A 500 -4.16 -22.33 -5.13
C ASP A 500 -2.81 -21.65 -4.93
N VAL A 501 -2.01 -21.51 -6.00
CA VAL A 501 -0.73 -20.80 -5.93
C VAL A 501 -0.93 -19.32 -5.67
N MET A 502 -1.98 -18.73 -6.23
CA MET A 502 -2.24 -17.28 -6.18
C MET A 502 -3.05 -16.86 -4.95
N HIS A 503 -3.66 -17.78 -4.20
CA HIS A 503 -4.53 -17.47 -3.07
C HIS A 503 -3.85 -16.56 -2.04
N GLY A 504 -4.56 -15.52 -1.59
CA GLY A 504 -4.06 -14.55 -0.60
C GLY A 504 -3.14 -13.47 -1.19
N LEU A 505 -2.74 -13.57 -2.46
CA LEU A 505 -1.91 -12.55 -3.11
C LEU A 505 -2.74 -11.30 -3.48
N PRO A 506 -2.11 -10.11 -3.50
CA PRO A 506 -2.79 -8.86 -3.80
C PRO A 506 -3.19 -8.77 -5.27
N ILE A 507 -4.29 -8.08 -5.55
CA ILE A 507 -4.74 -7.76 -6.90
C ILE A 507 -4.64 -6.25 -7.10
N SER A 508 -4.00 -5.83 -8.19
CA SER A 508 -3.73 -4.43 -8.49
C SER A 508 -4.31 -4.01 -9.83
N LEU A 509 -4.69 -2.73 -9.93
CA LEU A 509 -5.18 -2.08 -11.14
C LEU A 509 -4.36 -0.81 -11.40
N GLN A 510 -4.55 -0.24 -12.59
CA GLN A 510 -3.89 0.98 -13.01
C GLN A 510 -4.92 2.04 -13.39
N LEU A 511 -4.64 3.28 -12.98
CA LEU A 511 -5.33 4.48 -13.46
C LEU A 511 -4.35 5.29 -14.30
N VAL A 512 -4.79 5.67 -15.50
CA VAL A 512 -4.00 6.41 -16.50
C VAL A 512 -4.59 7.79 -16.67
N ALA A 513 -3.74 8.81 -16.66
CA ALA A 513 -4.06 10.16 -17.07
C ALA A 513 -3.16 10.60 -18.23
N ARG A 514 -3.46 11.76 -18.80
CA ARG A 514 -2.65 12.29 -19.89
C ARG A 514 -1.26 12.67 -19.43
N ARG A 515 -0.39 12.88 -20.40
CA ARG A 515 0.98 13.34 -20.20
C ARG A 515 1.03 14.59 -19.30
N LEU A 516 1.92 14.59 -18.30
CA LEU A 516 2.12 15.67 -17.30
C LEU A 516 0.88 15.97 -16.43
N GLU A 517 0.07 14.94 -16.15
CA GLU A 517 -1.06 15.02 -15.21
C GLU A 517 -0.85 14.10 -13.99
N GLU A 518 0.41 13.90 -13.56
CA GLU A 518 0.73 13.06 -12.40
C GLU A 518 -0.10 13.43 -11.18
N GLU A 519 -0.22 14.73 -10.87
CA GLU A 519 -0.92 15.19 -9.67
C GLU A 519 -2.39 14.77 -9.64
N LYS A 520 -3.03 14.52 -10.80
CA LYS A 520 -4.41 14.00 -10.85
C LYS A 520 -4.49 12.55 -10.38
N VAL A 521 -3.56 11.70 -10.83
CA VAL A 521 -3.58 10.27 -10.51
C VAL A 521 -3.07 9.95 -9.11
N ILE A 522 -2.26 10.84 -8.52
CA ILE A 522 -1.82 10.73 -7.12
C ILE A 522 -2.55 11.69 -6.18
N SER A 523 -3.65 12.31 -6.61
CA SER A 523 -4.39 13.27 -5.78
C SER A 523 -4.97 12.60 -4.54
N ILE A 524 -4.63 13.15 -3.38
CA ILE A 524 -5.23 12.82 -2.09
C ILE A 524 -6.44 13.72 -1.78
N ASP A 525 -6.81 14.65 -2.65
CA ASP A 525 -7.93 15.56 -2.37
C ASP A 525 -9.28 14.85 -2.44
N CYS A 526 -9.40 13.78 -3.25
CA CYS A 526 -10.54 12.85 -3.18
C CYS A 526 -10.59 12.11 -1.83
N GLN A 527 -9.44 11.89 -1.21
CA GLN A 527 -9.36 11.42 0.17
C GLN A 527 -9.89 12.51 1.12
N LYS A 528 -9.65 13.81 0.99
CA LYS A 528 -10.18 14.77 1.99
C LYS A 528 -11.71 14.78 2.17
N SER A 529 -12.47 14.48 1.11
CA SER A 529 -13.94 14.33 1.18
C SER A 529 -14.42 12.93 1.59
N ASP A 530 -13.68 11.85 1.28
CA ASP A 530 -14.13 10.46 1.47
C ASP A 530 -13.17 9.54 2.29
N TRP A 531 -11.99 10.02 2.68
CA TRP A 531 -10.95 9.38 3.51
C TRP A 531 -11.46 9.00 4.88
N LYS A 532 -12.32 9.84 5.46
CA LYS A 532 -13.00 9.56 6.72
C LYS A 532 -13.84 8.26 6.62
N LYS A 533 -14.30 7.90 5.42
CA LYS A 533 -14.98 6.63 5.12
C LYS A 533 -14.03 5.53 4.62
N HIS A 534 -13.02 5.85 3.80
CA HIS A 534 -12.18 4.87 3.09
C HIS A 534 -10.95 4.37 3.87
N ARG A 535 -10.40 5.15 4.83
CA ARG A 535 -9.24 4.75 5.67
C ARG A 535 -9.42 3.39 6.36
N LYS A 536 -10.67 3.03 6.66
CA LYS A 536 -11.04 1.79 7.37
C LYS A 536 -10.86 0.51 6.53
N THR A 537 -10.63 0.64 5.22
CA THR A 537 -10.44 -0.49 4.29
C THR A 537 -8.98 -0.66 3.87
N CYS A 538 -8.21 0.42 3.73
CA CYS A 538 -6.80 0.35 3.30
C CYS A 538 -5.79 0.22 4.46
N GLY A 539 -6.19 0.45 5.71
CA GLY A 539 -5.28 0.44 6.88
C GLY A 539 -5.14 -0.90 7.62
N LYS A 540 -5.72 -2.01 7.13
CA LYS A 540 -5.61 -3.32 7.79
C LYS A 540 -4.52 -4.17 7.14
N PRO A 541 -3.50 -4.64 7.88
CA PRO A 541 -2.73 -5.81 7.48
C PRO A 541 -3.69 -7.00 7.38
N GLY A 542 -3.65 -7.74 6.27
CA GLY A 542 -4.49 -8.91 6.07
C GLY A 542 -4.17 -9.99 7.11
N SER A 543 -4.99 -10.11 8.15
CA SER A 543 -5.04 -11.33 8.98
C SER A 543 -5.96 -12.34 8.30
N ALA A 544 -5.38 -13.39 7.74
CA ALA A 544 -6.12 -14.56 7.31
C ALA A 544 -6.86 -15.19 8.51
N SER A 545 -8.15 -15.48 8.36
CA SER A 545 -8.76 -16.58 9.10
C SER A 545 -9.87 -17.20 8.27
N ALA A 546 -9.66 -18.48 7.98
CA ALA A 546 -10.60 -19.40 7.38
C ALA A 546 -11.77 -19.66 8.34
N GLY A 547 -12.97 -19.84 7.81
CA GLY A 547 -14.15 -20.19 8.58
C GLY A 547 -15.33 -20.53 7.68
N VAL A 548 -15.39 -21.80 7.28
CA VAL A 548 -16.51 -22.44 6.57
C VAL A 548 -17.79 -22.33 7.41
N PHE A 549 -18.88 -21.82 6.82
CA PHE A 549 -20.22 -21.92 7.41
C PHE A 549 -20.86 -23.24 6.97
N THR A 550 -20.90 -24.22 7.87
CA THR A 550 -21.93 -25.27 7.86
C THR A 550 -22.67 -25.22 9.19
N SER A 551 -23.99 -25.08 9.09
CA SER A 551 -24.92 -25.12 10.21
C SER A 551 -24.96 -26.53 10.81
N THR A 552 -24.72 -26.67 12.11
CA THR A 552 -25.44 -27.63 12.96
C THR A 552 -25.29 -27.22 14.41
N ALA A 553 -26.42 -27.22 15.12
CA ALA A 553 -26.53 -26.87 16.52
C ALA A 553 -25.93 -27.96 17.42
N SER A 554 -25.19 -27.57 18.45
CA SER A 554 -25.10 -28.32 19.71
C SER A 554 -24.72 -27.40 20.87
N SER A 555 -25.17 -27.82 22.03
CA SER A 555 -25.49 -27.06 23.23
C SER A 555 -24.36 -26.97 24.27
N ALA A 556 -24.40 -25.87 25.03
CA ALA A 556 -24.01 -25.69 26.44
C ALA A 556 -22.50 -25.66 26.84
N GLY A 557 -22.12 -24.59 27.55
CA GLY A 557 -20.99 -24.58 28.48
C GLY A 557 -20.04 -23.37 28.41
N SER A 558 -20.32 -22.36 29.23
CA SER A 558 -19.46 -21.27 29.74
C SER A 558 -17.97 -21.20 29.33
N ASP A 559 -17.62 -20.17 28.55
CA ASP A 559 -16.50 -19.27 28.84
C ASP A 559 -16.62 -18.01 27.97
N LEU A 560 -17.12 -16.89 28.53
CA LEU A 560 -17.16 -15.61 27.82
C LEU A 560 -15.91 -14.82 28.22
N SER A 561 -14.99 -14.60 27.28
CA SER A 561 -13.91 -13.63 27.51
C SER A 561 -14.51 -12.22 27.65
N PRO A 562 -14.01 -11.39 28.59
CA PRO A 562 -14.47 -10.00 28.70
C PRO A 562 -14.19 -9.23 27.41
N PRO A 563 -15.04 -8.24 27.04
CA PRO A 563 -14.69 -7.29 25.99
C PRO A 563 -13.32 -6.64 26.27
N LYS A 564 -12.56 -6.35 25.21
CA LYS A 564 -11.25 -5.72 25.32
C LYS A 564 -11.37 -4.43 26.17
N GLY A 565 -10.46 -4.22 27.12
CA GLY A 565 -10.53 -3.05 28.01
C GLY A 565 -11.48 -3.16 29.22
N LEU A 566 -12.21 -4.26 29.37
CA LEU A 566 -12.99 -4.58 30.57
C LEU A 566 -12.41 -5.81 31.29
N GLU A 567 -12.58 -5.83 32.61
CA GLU A 567 -12.07 -6.90 33.47
C GLU A 567 -13.04 -8.08 33.54
N GLN A 568 -14.36 -7.86 33.37
CA GLN A 568 -15.36 -8.93 33.43
C GLN A 568 -16.34 -8.97 32.24
N PRO A 569 -16.68 -10.17 31.73
CA PRO A 569 -17.71 -10.35 30.72
C PRO A 569 -19.09 -10.05 31.31
N ILE A 570 -20.00 -9.56 30.47
CA ILE A 570 -21.41 -9.39 30.83
C ILE A 570 -22.27 -10.36 30.02
N THR A 571 -23.12 -11.12 30.69
CA THR A 571 -24.14 -11.94 30.04
C THR A 571 -25.40 -11.11 29.81
N LYS A 572 -25.97 -11.21 28.60
CA LYS A 572 -27.21 -10.54 28.20
C LYS A 572 -27.20 -9.02 28.45
N PRO A 573 -26.27 -8.27 27.84
CA PRO A 573 -26.12 -6.83 28.07
C PRO A 573 -27.39 -6.02 27.81
N PHE A 574 -28.21 -6.35 26.80
CA PHE A 574 -29.42 -5.58 26.50
C PHE A 574 -30.56 -5.85 27.50
N SER A 575 -30.66 -7.06 28.02
CA SER A 575 -31.56 -7.45 29.10
C SER A 575 -31.16 -6.78 30.42
N ARG A 576 -29.85 -6.62 30.66
CA ARG A 576 -29.37 -5.86 31.81
C ARG A 576 -29.60 -4.36 31.62
N LEU A 577 -29.48 -3.82 30.41
CA LEU A 577 -29.83 -2.42 30.11
C LEU A 577 -31.32 -2.12 30.36
N SER A 578 -32.21 -2.98 29.86
CA SER A 578 -33.66 -2.81 30.05
C SER A 578 -34.11 -2.85 31.51
N ASN A 579 -33.35 -3.54 32.37
CA ASN A 579 -33.61 -3.66 33.80
C ASN A 579 -32.77 -2.70 34.68
N ASN A 580 -32.06 -1.72 34.09
CA ASN A 580 -31.14 -0.82 34.80
C ASN A 580 -30.00 -1.53 35.56
N LYS A 581 -29.65 -2.75 35.16
CA LYS A 581 -28.61 -3.59 35.78
C LYS A 581 -27.31 -3.70 34.99
N TRP A 582 -27.13 -2.92 33.92
CA TRP A 582 -25.97 -3.03 33.02
C TRP A 582 -24.61 -2.71 33.67
N LEU A 583 -24.59 -1.83 34.67
CA LEU A 583 -23.39 -1.51 35.46
C LEU A 583 -23.21 -2.39 36.70
N HIS A 584 -24.20 -3.23 37.03
CA HIS A 584 -24.17 -4.06 38.24
C HIS A 584 -23.34 -5.32 38.00
N ASP A 585 -22.81 -5.89 39.09
CA ASP A 585 -21.92 -7.06 39.07
C ASP A 585 -20.64 -6.84 38.24
N ARG A 586 -20.11 -5.61 38.22
CA ARG A 586 -18.86 -5.24 37.55
C ARG A 586 -17.84 -4.68 38.54
N PRO A 587 -16.52 -4.83 38.27
CA PRO A 587 -15.47 -4.12 39.00
C PRO A 587 -15.66 -2.60 38.94
N GLU A 588 -15.22 -1.89 39.98
CA GLU A 588 -15.38 -0.43 40.08
C GLU A 588 -14.78 0.29 38.86
N LYS A 589 -13.58 -0.13 38.43
CA LYS A 589 -12.89 0.43 37.27
C LYS A 589 -13.67 0.27 35.97
N ASP A 590 -14.29 -0.88 35.75
CA ASP A 590 -15.13 -1.11 34.57
C ASP A 590 -16.33 -0.16 34.58
N VAL A 591 -16.97 0.04 35.73
CA VAL A 591 -18.08 0.99 35.86
C VAL A 591 -17.63 2.42 35.56
N TYR A 592 -16.46 2.83 36.04
CA TYR A 592 -15.91 4.16 35.73
C TYR A 592 -15.69 4.35 34.23
N ARG A 593 -15.02 3.38 33.59
CA ARG A 593 -14.75 3.39 32.14
C ARG A 593 -16.03 3.53 31.32
N LEU A 594 -17.05 2.74 31.67
CA LEU A 594 -18.32 2.73 30.94
C LEU A 594 -19.12 4.02 31.14
N LEU A 595 -19.11 4.61 32.34
CA LEU A 595 -19.76 5.90 32.60
C LEU A 595 -19.14 7.01 31.76
N ILE A 596 -17.80 7.07 31.73
CA ILE A 596 -17.05 8.08 30.98
C ILE A 596 -17.28 7.94 29.48
N ASP A 597 -17.15 6.73 28.94
CA ASP A 597 -17.29 6.50 27.50
C ASP A 597 -18.75 6.63 27.03
N ALA A 598 -19.74 6.32 27.87
CA ALA A 598 -21.14 6.58 27.56
C ALA A 598 -21.42 8.09 27.44
N TYR A 599 -20.84 8.89 28.32
CA TYR A 599 -20.92 10.35 28.24
C TYR A 599 -20.22 10.89 26.98
N ARG A 600 -18.96 10.50 26.74
CA ARG A 600 -18.15 10.99 25.62
C ARG A 600 -18.80 10.64 24.27
N LEU A 601 -19.29 9.41 24.11
CA LEU A 601 -19.98 8.99 22.88
C LEU A 601 -21.31 9.73 22.70
N ARG A 602 -22.05 9.99 23.78
CA ARG A 602 -23.29 10.75 23.70
C ARG A 602 -23.06 12.18 23.27
N VAL A 603 -22.04 12.84 23.81
CA VAL A 603 -21.69 14.22 23.46
C VAL A 603 -21.27 14.32 21.99
N GLU A 604 -20.50 13.35 21.48
CA GLU A 604 -20.20 13.23 20.05
C GLU A 604 -21.47 13.03 19.21
N ASP A 605 -22.40 12.17 19.63
CA ASP A 605 -23.65 11.93 18.91
C ASP A 605 -24.54 13.18 18.89
N GLU A 606 -24.63 13.95 19.98
CA GLU A 606 -25.38 15.24 19.99
C GLU A 606 -24.77 16.25 19.00
N TYR A 607 -23.43 16.33 18.94
CA TYR A 607 -22.75 17.19 17.99
C TYR A 607 -22.93 16.75 16.53
N THR A 608 -22.73 15.46 16.26
CA THR A 608 -22.68 14.95 14.89
C THR A 608 -24.05 14.64 14.30
N ILE A 609 -24.99 14.13 15.10
CA ILE A 609 -26.32 13.67 14.67
C ILE A 609 -27.37 14.75 14.93
N GLU A 610 -27.41 15.36 16.12
CA GLU A 610 -28.40 16.39 16.46
C GLU A 610 -27.97 17.80 16.04
N LYS A 611 -26.72 17.97 15.59
CA LYS A 611 -26.11 19.29 15.28
C LYS A 611 -26.20 20.26 16.46
N ASN A 612 -26.12 19.73 17.68
CA ASN A 612 -26.26 20.48 18.92
C ASN A 612 -24.96 20.42 19.73
N ASN A 613 -24.48 21.57 20.18
CA ASN A 613 -23.31 21.66 21.04
C ASN A 613 -23.77 21.51 22.49
N ALA A 614 -23.59 20.31 23.06
CA ALA A 614 -23.91 20.07 24.47
C ALA A 614 -23.17 21.09 25.36
N PRO A 615 -23.85 21.77 26.31
CA PRO A 615 -23.19 22.74 27.19
C PRO A 615 -22.03 22.11 27.96
N ASP A 616 -20.97 22.88 28.21
CA ASP A 616 -19.71 22.47 28.86
C ASP A 616 -19.12 21.16 28.32
N SER A 617 -19.26 20.98 27.00
CA SER A 617 -18.56 19.94 26.25
C SER A 617 -17.42 20.52 25.42
N LEU A 618 -16.54 19.64 24.96
CA LEU A 618 -15.47 19.96 24.01
C LEU A 618 -16.01 20.68 22.76
N TYR A 619 -17.21 20.31 22.29
CA TYR A 619 -17.83 20.90 21.09
C TYR A 619 -18.49 22.26 21.35
N SER A 620 -18.67 22.64 22.61
CA SER A 620 -19.10 23.98 23.02
C SER A 620 -17.93 24.93 23.32
N GLY A 621 -16.68 24.48 23.12
CA GLY A 621 -15.46 25.25 23.38
C GLY A 621 -14.97 25.18 24.84
N ALA A 622 -15.46 24.24 25.64
CA ALA A 622 -14.93 24.00 26.97
C ALA A 622 -13.51 23.38 26.90
N PRO A 623 -12.61 23.70 27.85
CA PRO A 623 -11.24 23.18 27.85
C PRO A 623 -11.16 21.67 28.08
N ASP A 624 -12.19 21.08 28.71
CA ASP A 624 -12.34 19.66 28.96
C ASP A 624 -13.83 19.30 29.07
N GLY A 625 -14.13 18.01 29.14
CA GLY A 625 -15.48 17.48 29.32
C GLY A 625 -15.94 17.30 30.77
N LEU A 626 -15.14 17.69 31.79
CA LEU A 626 -15.38 17.34 33.19
C LEU A 626 -16.72 17.87 33.70
N ARG A 627 -17.02 19.13 33.44
CA ARG A 627 -18.25 19.77 33.95
C ARG A 627 -19.51 19.18 33.31
N GLY A 628 -19.46 18.84 32.03
CA GLY A 628 -20.55 18.12 31.37
C GLY A 628 -20.68 16.67 31.89
N PHE A 629 -19.56 16.01 32.18
CA PHE A 629 -19.54 14.68 32.77
C PHE A 629 -20.11 14.65 34.18
N GLN A 630 -19.79 15.64 35.02
CA GLN A 630 -20.35 15.78 36.37
C GLN A 630 -21.88 15.86 36.34
N ARG A 631 -22.47 16.58 35.39
CA ARG A 631 -23.93 16.60 35.20
C ARG A 631 -24.48 15.26 34.72
N PHE A 632 -23.73 14.55 33.88
CA PHE A 632 -24.11 13.21 33.46
C PHE A 632 -24.15 12.26 34.67
N LEU A 633 -23.18 12.35 35.58
CA LEU A 633 -23.15 11.60 36.84
C LEU A 633 -24.29 12.02 37.79
N ASP A 634 -24.60 13.31 37.93
CA ASP A 634 -25.74 13.77 38.75
C ASP A 634 -27.06 13.14 38.26
N ARG A 635 -27.24 13.09 36.93
CA ARG A 635 -28.41 12.44 36.32
C ARG A 635 -28.40 10.93 36.53
N ALA A 636 -27.24 10.28 36.44
CA ALA A 636 -27.13 8.85 36.70
C ALA A 636 -27.49 8.51 38.16
N SER A 637 -26.99 9.30 39.12
CA SER A 637 -27.28 9.15 40.55
C SER A 637 -28.74 9.42 40.90
N SER A 638 -29.42 10.31 40.17
CA SER A 638 -30.85 10.58 40.36
C SER A 638 -31.78 9.44 39.92
N ARG A 639 -31.26 8.41 39.24
CA ARG A 639 -32.05 7.30 38.68
C ARG A 639 -32.04 6.09 39.58
N PRO A 640 -33.20 5.71 40.17
CA PRO A 640 -33.27 4.58 41.07
C PRO A 640 -32.75 3.28 40.42
N GLY A 641 -31.77 2.66 41.08
CA GLY A 641 -31.23 1.36 40.71
C GLY A 641 -30.29 1.32 39.51
N LEU A 642 -29.94 2.47 38.90
CA LEU A 642 -29.05 2.52 37.73
C LEU A 642 -27.58 2.30 38.09
N LEU A 643 -27.11 2.92 39.16
CA LEU A 643 -25.75 2.76 39.67
C LEU A 643 -25.67 1.59 40.68
N PRO A 644 -24.53 0.91 40.80
CA PRO A 644 -24.32 -0.13 41.80
C PRO A 644 -24.49 0.38 43.24
N SER A 645 -24.84 -0.50 44.18
CA SER A 645 -25.09 -0.12 45.59
C SER A 645 -23.86 0.42 46.33
N TRP A 646 -22.66 0.14 45.82
CA TRP A 646 -21.40 0.65 46.37
C TRP A 646 -21.06 2.07 45.88
N TRP A 647 -21.82 2.62 44.92
CA TRP A 647 -21.57 3.96 44.40
C TRP A 647 -21.77 5.01 45.49
N SER A 648 -20.76 5.86 45.69
CA SER A 648 -20.74 6.94 46.68
C SER A 648 -20.10 8.20 46.10
N ASP A 649 -20.11 9.30 46.85
CA ASP A 649 -19.47 10.55 46.43
C ASP A 649 -17.94 10.40 46.33
N GLU A 650 -17.32 9.54 47.15
CA GLU A 650 -15.90 9.19 47.02
C GLU A 650 -15.62 8.47 45.70
N LYS A 651 -16.46 7.49 45.34
CA LYS A 651 -16.33 6.72 44.08
C LYS A 651 -16.60 7.57 42.84
N ARG A 652 -17.49 8.55 42.97
CA ARG A 652 -17.67 9.60 41.97
C ARG A 652 -16.37 10.38 41.75
N ALA A 653 -15.70 10.83 42.81
CA ALA A 653 -14.46 11.58 42.70
C ALA A 653 -13.34 10.74 42.04
N GLU A 654 -13.24 9.46 42.37
CA GLU A 654 -12.31 8.53 41.71
C GLU A 654 -12.61 8.39 40.20
N CYS A 655 -13.88 8.29 39.83
CA CYS A 655 -14.30 8.22 38.44
C CYS A 655 -13.98 9.50 37.66
N GLU A 656 -14.20 10.68 38.27
CA GLU A 656 -13.82 11.97 37.70
C GLU A 656 -12.29 12.07 37.52
N GLN A 657 -11.51 11.59 38.49
CA GLN A 657 -10.05 11.55 38.40
C GLN A 657 -9.56 10.66 37.26
N LEU A 658 -10.16 9.47 37.07
CA LEU A 658 -9.86 8.60 35.94
C LEU A 658 -10.13 9.31 34.59
N GLY A 659 -11.22 10.06 34.51
CA GLY A 659 -11.57 10.84 33.33
C GLY A 659 -10.64 12.02 33.05
N MET A 660 -9.86 12.47 34.03
CA MET A 660 -8.91 13.58 33.88
C MET A 660 -7.45 13.14 33.75
N ASP A 661 -7.19 11.83 33.67
CA ASP A 661 -5.87 11.28 33.41
C ASP A 661 -5.53 11.33 31.91
N THR A 662 -4.53 12.13 31.52
CA THR A 662 -4.08 12.28 30.12
C THR A 662 -3.50 11.00 29.53
N ALA A 663 -3.05 10.06 30.38
CA ALA A 663 -2.36 8.86 29.93
C ALA A 663 -3.34 7.73 29.54
N ASN A 664 -4.64 7.88 29.84
CA ASN A 664 -5.63 6.82 29.68
C ASN A 664 -6.65 7.13 28.59
N TRP A 665 -7.25 6.06 28.04
CA TRP A 665 -8.28 6.16 27.01
C TRP A 665 -9.45 7.06 27.39
N GLN A 666 -9.85 7.01 28.67
CA GLN A 666 -11.00 7.71 29.24
C GLN A 666 -10.80 9.23 29.39
N ASP A 667 -9.73 9.82 28.85
CA ASP A 667 -9.48 11.25 28.95
C ASP A 667 -10.65 12.09 28.38
N LEU A 668 -11.30 12.86 29.27
CA LEU A 668 -12.43 13.75 28.98
C LEU A 668 -12.05 14.96 28.14
N ARG A 669 -10.75 15.18 27.87
CA ARG A 669 -10.26 16.15 26.89
C ARG A 669 -10.28 15.62 25.45
N CYS A 670 -10.50 14.32 25.28
CA CYS A 670 -10.47 13.65 23.98
C CYS A 670 -11.88 13.27 23.53
N ALA A 671 -12.24 13.71 22.33
CA ALA A 671 -13.41 13.25 21.59
C ALA A 671 -13.28 11.76 21.22
N ILE A 672 -14.42 11.05 21.13
CA ILE A 672 -14.48 9.66 20.64
C ILE A 672 -15.59 9.50 19.61
N GLU A 673 -15.33 8.76 18.55
CA GLU A 673 -16.32 8.35 17.55
C GLU A 673 -16.84 6.92 17.81
N LYS A 674 -17.94 6.54 17.14
CA LYS A 674 -18.47 5.17 17.18
C LYS A 674 -17.40 4.10 16.88
N SER A 675 -16.49 4.36 15.94
CA SER A 675 -15.43 3.40 15.60
C SER A 675 -14.40 3.23 16.69
N ASP A 676 -14.10 4.30 17.42
CA ASP A 676 -13.10 4.32 18.49
C ASP A 676 -13.55 3.40 19.63
N VAL A 677 -14.85 3.44 19.95
CA VAL A 677 -15.49 2.52 20.88
C VAL A 677 -15.44 1.06 20.39
N ILE A 678 -15.68 0.79 19.11
CA ILE A 678 -15.62 -0.58 18.57
C ILE A 678 -14.20 -1.15 18.67
N GLU A 679 -13.19 -0.34 18.36
CA GLU A 679 -11.79 -0.75 18.43
C GLU A 679 -11.30 -0.96 19.88
N HIS A 680 -11.73 -0.08 20.79
CA HIS A 680 -11.40 -0.17 22.20
C HIS A 680 -12.00 -1.43 22.84
N TYR A 681 -13.30 -1.66 22.66
CA TYR A 681 -14.03 -2.75 23.31
C TYR A 681 -14.03 -4.07 22.54
N GLY A 682 -13.65 -4.07 21.27
CA GLY A 682 -13.61 -5.26 20.42
C GLY A 682 -14.99 -5.85 20.06
N ASP A 683 -16.07 -5.11 20.30
CA ASP A 683 -17.45 -5.53 20.01
C ASP A 683 -18.18 -4.49 19.14
N PRO A 684 -18.63 -4.85 17.91
CA PRO A 684 -19.33 -3.93 17.02
C PRO A 684 -20.70 -3.46 17.56
N ARG A 685 -21.27 -4.17 18.54
CA ARG A 685 -22.52 -3.81 19.21
C ARG A 685 -22.30 -2.95 20.44
N PHE A 686 -21.06 -2.75 20.89
CA PHE A 686 -20.76 -1.99 22.11
C PHE A 686 -21.17 -0.52 22.07
N PRO A 687 -21.00 0.23 20.95
CA PRO A 687 -21.50 1.60 20.88
C PRO A 687 -23.01 1.71 21.09
N MET A 688 -23.76 0.71 20.66
CA MET A 688 -25.21 0.67 20.89
C MET A 688 -25.55 0.46 22.36
N GLN A 689 -24.77 -0.35 23.09
CA GLN A 689 -24.92 -0.49 24.54
C GLN A 689 -24.66 0.84 25.26
N LEU A 690 -23.56 1.53 24.94
CA LEU A 690 -23.23 2.83 25.52
C LEU A 690 -24.29 3.89 25.21
N ARG A 691 -24.80 3.93 23.97
CA ARG A 691 -25.89 4.84 23.57
C ARG A 691 -27.16 4.56 24.36
N MET A 692 -27.60 3.31 24.40
CA MET A 692 -28.78 2.92 25.17
C MET A 692 -28.64 3.27 26.65
N PHE A 693 -27.46 3.05 27.24
CA PHE A 693 -27.18 3.46 28.61
C PHE A 693 -27.24 4.98 28.79
N ALA A 694 -26.60 5.76 27.90
CA ALA A 694 -26.63 7.22 27.94
C ALA A 694 -28.04 7.78 27.75
N GLU A 695 -28.85 7.15 26.88
CA GLU A 695 -30.27 7.46 26.71
C GLU A 695 -31.06 7.18 27.97
N VAL A 696 -30.76 6.07 28.67
CA VAL A 696 -31.27 5.85 30.02
C VAL A 696 -30.82 7.04 30.86
N VAL A 697 -29.55 7.32 31.12
CA VAL A 697 -29.11 8.44 31.99
C VAL A 697 -29.75 9.80 31.67
N ILE A 698 -29.88 10.16 30.38
CA ILE A 698 -30.37 11.48 29.97
C ILE A 698 -31.90 11.53 29.92
N GLY A 699 -32.57 10.42 29.64
CA GLY A 699 -34.03 10.31 29.61
C GLY A 699 -34.66 10.64 28.27
N ARG A 700 -33.86 10.78 27.21
CA ARG A 700 -34.33 10.96 25.82
C ARG A 700 -33.38 10.25 24.85
N GLY A 701 -33.93 9.72 23.76
CA GLY A 701 -33.15 9.17 22.66
C GLY A 701 -32.54 10.25 21.77
N LEU A 702 -31.64 9.83 20.88
CA LEU A 702 -31.14 10.71 19.82
C LEU A 702 -32.28 11.18 18.91
N GLY A 703 -32.31 12.47 18.56
CA GLY A 703 -33.32 13.06 17.66
C GLY A 703 -34.74 13.11 18.23
N GLY A 704 -34.91 13.01 19.55
CA GLY A 704 -36.22 13.06 20.22
C GLY A 704 -37.00 11.74 20.21
N GLY A 705 -36.43 10.65 19.69
CA GLY A 705 -37.03 9.33 19.71
C GLY A 705 -37.05 8.69 21.12
N ASN A 706 -37.93 7.70 21.30
CA ASN A 706 -37.97 6.88 22.51
C ASN A 706 -37.24 5.55 22.26
N GLY A 707 -35.96 5.47 22.65
CA GLY A 707 -35.11 4.28 22.47
C GLY A 707 -35.55 3.02 23.24
N LYS A 708 -36.57 3.12 24.12
CA LYS A 708 -37.09 1.97 24.88
C LYS A 708 -37.61 0.84 23.98
N SER A 709 -38.20 1.15 22.83
CA SER A 709 -38.70 0.11 21.90
C SER A 709 -37.56 -0.73 21.35
N MET A 710 -36.48 -0.08 20.91
CA MET A 710 -35.28 -0.75 20.41
C MET A 710 -34.55 -1.50 21.52
N MET A 711 -34.44 -0.93 22.71
CA MET A 711 -33.84 -1.61 23.87
C MET A 711 -34.61 -2.88 24.26
N ASN A 712 -35.95 -2.82 24.29
CA ASN A 712 -36.80 -3.98 24.58
C ASN A 712 -36.73 -5.03 23.46
N MET A 713 -36.67 -4.61 22.20
CA MET A 713 -36.47 -5.51 21.06
C MET A 713 -35.14 -6.26 21.19
N MET A 714 -34.04 -5.56 21.48
CA MET A 714 -32.73 -6.21 21.65
C MET A 714 -32.67 -7.10 22.89
N ALA A 715 -33.34 -6.72 23.99
CA ALA A 715 -33.48 -7.58 25.16
C ALA A 715 -34.28 -8.86 24.85
N SER A 716 -35.35 -8.77 24.06
CA SER A 716 -36.13 -9.95 23.65
C SER A 716 -35.33 -10.92 22.78
N MET A 717 -34.41 -10.41 21.96
CA MET A 717 -33.48 -11.22 21.16
C MET A 717 -32.40 -11.94 22.00
N GLU A 718 -32.22 -11.58 23.27
CA GLU A 718 -31.31 -12.27 24.21
C GLU A 718 -32.01 -13.35 25.06
N GLY A 719 -33.33 -13.51 24.93
CA GLY A 719 -34.13 -14.49 25.67
C GLY A 719 -34.73 -15.54 24.74
N ASP A 720 -34.13 -16.73 24.67
CA ASP A 720 -34.73 -17.86 23.94
C ASP A 720 -35.75 -18.63 24.81
N GLY A 721 -36.96 -18.82 24.26
CA GLY A 721 -37.77 -20.02 24.43
C GLY A 721 -38.81 -20.07 25.56
N SER A 722 -39.93 -19.34 25.42
CA SER A 722 -41.31 -19.81 25.71
C SER A 722 -42.29 -18.63 25.84
N GLY A 723 -43.26 -18.55 24.93
CA GLY A 723 -44.38 -17.61 25.02
C GLY A 723 -44.96 -17.24 23.67
N ASP A 724 -46.02 -17.94 23.28
CA ASP A 724 -46.86 -17.69 22.10
C ASP A 724 -47.26 -16.20 21.95
N GLY A 725 -47.16 -15.67 20.73
CA GLY A 725 -47.55 -14.28 20.44
C GLY A 725 -47.24 -13.82 19.02
N ALA A 726 -47.93 -14.39 18.03
CA ALA A 726 -48.16 -13.94 16.65
C ALA A 726 -47.28 -12.80 16.09
N VAL A 727 -46.35 -13.14 15.19
CA VAL A 727 -45.80 -12.19 14.20
C VAL A 727 -46.51 -12.44 12.88
N SER A 728 -47.36 -11.51 12.48
CA SER A 728 -48.03 -11.48 11.18
C SER A 728 -47.00 -11.23 10.07
N THR A 729 -46.82 -12.22 9.20
CA THR A 729 -46.16 -12.07 7.90
C THR A 729 -47.04 -11.23 6.97
N ILE A 730 -46.50 -10.14 6.42
CA ILE A 730 -47.10 -9.47 5.26
C ILE A 730 -46.58 -10.19 4.01
N ASP A 731 -47.47 -11.01 3.45
CA ASP A 731 -47.36 -11.63 2.14
C ASP A 731 -47.59 -10.58 1.05
N MET A 732 -46.58 -10.36 0.19
CA MET A 732 -46.64 -9.42 -0.94
C MET A 732 -47.04 -10.12 -2.26
N SER A 733 -47.57 -11.34 -2.22
CA SER A 733 -48.10 -12.03 -3.39
C SER A 733 -49.62 -11.87 -3.51
N ARG A 734 -50.07 -10.62 -3.81
CA ARG A 734 -51.33 -10.21 -4.49
C ARG A 734 -51.93 -8.93 -3.90
N ALA A 735 -51.69 -7.80 -4.56
CA ALA A 735 -52.69 -6.75 -4.83
C ALA A 735 -52.12 -5.78 -5.89
N GLN A 736 -53.04 -5.28 -6.73
CA GLN A 736 -52.89 -4.72 -8.07
C GLN A 736 -52.05 -3.45 -8.21
#